data_AF-A8ZYW0-F1
#
_entry.id   AF-A8ZYW0-F1
#
_cell.length_a   1.000
_cell.length_b   1.000
_cell.length_c   1.000
_cell.angle_alpha   90.00
_cell.angle_beta   90.00
_cell.angle_gamma   90.00
#
_symmetry.space_group_name_H-M   'P 1'
#
loop_
_entity.id
_entity.type
_entity.pdbx_description
1 polymer ?
#
loop_
_entity_poly.entity_id
_entity_poly.type
_entity_poly.pdbx_seq_one_letter_code
_entity_poly.pdbx_strand_id
1 'polypeptide(L)'
;MTHLPDNSSKTIFTISGILVFVLILYGNTFHGDFVFDDVPNIVDRADLHMEGLSLPAVLDACTMGKDGASYVHRPVSNLSFALNHWVGGLRPAGYHVVNLLIHLVATLFVFKAILLLLEIGKVPRPWADRLLIAGVATLLWAAHPMQIQAVTYIVQRMASLAAMFYVVGIWAWLKFRIASAGADSRRPWGFAFLALVTVALALGSKENAALFPAALLLVEACFFDAAWLRRLFVRPVVPVAIVLAAVVGIGIWLFSTSLLNGYVDRPFGLKERLLTEPRILFFYLYQFLAPVPENFSIDHDFTLSTSFVHPVTTLLSVAGILGMLAAALVYRKKYPLACFAVLFYFVHHLIESTVLPLELVFEHRNYLPSMFLFLPVALGLNRLLAIYRQRSRFIYYTIAGVAAFGFLFLGICTYVRNYDWQSPESLWQSAIVKAPDLTRPYHNLAWFYERTGDTDKALALYTVALEKKVHDKRLKKTRTLENMAGIYYQRGNFEKAQNCMAEALALVKAKGRDTGLSRRMERYYMFKLCLIYARTDPSRALDMADHLLAEPAVGPATKSRLFALRARILLAQNHSNAALAELQQALALAPDKTDLFLPLGVAFGFLEESKKGEWFFRQYMAGRPDSGAGWLYLAENRLLAGDTKSARRCMAAFIATRPLTQINKQIKDIETGNPDLPPLMAPAQSLELLGQVVRTGIDRQKGIPCIP
;
A
#
# COMPACT_ATOMS: atom_id res chain seq x y z
N MET A 1 36.21 6.83 -34.06
CA MET A 1 36.09 7.52 -32.76
C MET A 1 35.82 6.46 -31.71
N THR A 2 36.90 5.90 -31.21
CA THR A 2 36.99 4.63 -30.48
C THR A 2 36.89 4.87 -28.98
N HIS A 3 36.00 4.10 -28.35
CA HIS A 3 36.02 3.67 -26.96
C HIS A 3 36.15 4.75 -25.88
N LEU A 4 35.05 5.02 -25.18
CA LEU A 4 35.12 5.24 -23.73
C LEU A 4 36.00 4.12 -23.16
N PRO A 5 37.17 4.40 -22.56
CA PRO A 5 37.73 3.44 -21.64
C PRO A 5 36.80 3.47 -20.44
N ASP A 6 35.87 2.52 -20.40
CA ASP A 6 35.09 2.14 -19.20
C ASP A 6 36.02 1.83 -17.99
N ASN A 7 37.35 1.80 -18.21
CA ASN A 7 38.41 1.49 -17.25
C ASN A 7 39.28 2.67 -16.81
N SER A 8 38.84 3.93 -16.91
CA SER A 8 39.61 5.00 -16.22
C SER A 8 39.42 4.83 -14.70
N SER A 9 40.50 4.59 -13.95
CA SER A 9 40.44 4.39 -12.47
C SER A 9 39.66 5.50 -11.77
N LYS A 10 39.63 6.71 -12.34
CA LYS A 10 38.82 7.86 -11.88
C LYS A 10 37.32 7.63 -12.00
N THR A 11 36.83 7.07 -13.12
CA THR A 11 35.40 6.76 -13.30
C THR A 11 34.95 5.75 -12.26
N ILE A 12 35.72 4.67 -12.09
CA ILE A 12 35.44 3.60 -11.12
C ILE A 12 35.44 4.20 -9.70
N PHE A 13 36.46 4.99 -9.36
CA PHE A 13 36.52 5.66 -8.06
C PHE A 13 35.31 6.57 -7.81
N THR A 14 34.93 7.42 -8.77
CA THR A 14 33.76 8.31 -8.63
C THR A 14 32.48 7.52 -8.40
N ILE A 15 32.20 6.50 -9.22
CA ILE A 15 30.95 5.75 -9.08
C ILE A 15 30.94 4.90 -7.81
N SER A 16 32.06 4.27 -7.45
CA SER A 16 32.20 3.54 -6.20
C SER A 16 31.97 4.46 -5.00
N GLY A 17 32.52 5.69 -5.00
CA GLY A 17 32.28 6.67 -3.97
C GLY A 17 30.80 7.06 -3.84
N ILE A 18 30.12 7.29 -4.96
CA ILE A 18 28.67 7.58 -4.97
C ILE A 18 27.87 6.40 -4.41
N LEU A 19 28.16 5.17 -4.85
CA LEU A 19 27.43 3.98 -4.41
C LEU A 19 27.64 3.70 -2.91
N VAL A 20 28.87 3.87 -2.39
CA VAL A 20 29.16 3.76 -0.95
C VAL A 20 28.43 4.85 -0.17
N PHE A 21 28.42 6.09 -0.66
CA PHE A 21 27.70 7.16 0.00
C PHE A 21 26.20 6.87 0.07
N VAL A 22 25.58 6.47 -1.05
CA VAL A 22 24.16 6.06 -1.09
C VAL A 22 23.90 4.90 -0.13
N LEU A 23 24.78 3.89 -0.07
CA LEU A 23 24.67 2.78 0.88
C LEU A 23 24.61 3.28 2.34
N ILE A 24 25.44 4.25 2.71
CA ILE A 24 25.45 4.86 4.05
C ILE A 24 24.14 5.58 4.33
N LEU A 25 23.63 6.38 3.38
CA LEU A 25 22.41 7.17 3.57
C LEU A 25 21.17 6.32 3.85
N TYR A 26 21.09 5.15 3.22
CA TYR A 26 19.97 4.21 3.40
C TYR A 26 20.28 3.09 4.40
N GLY A 27 21.42 3.11 5.08
CA GLY A 27 21.84 2.03 5.98
C GLY A 27 20.90 1.82 7.18
N ASN A 28 20.20 2.87 7.64
CA ASN A 28 19.22 2.75 8.71
C ASN A 28 17.90 2.09 8.27
N THR A 29 17.65 1.93 6.97
CA THR A 29 16.41 1.31 6.46
C THR A 29 16.30 -0.19 6.78
N PHE A 30 17.41 -0.88 7.06
CA PHE A 30 17.39 -2.31 7.40
C PHE A 30 16.69 -2.63 8.73
N HIS A 31 16.43 -1.62 9.55
CA HIS A 31 15.68 -1.72 10.81
C HIS A 31 14.22 -1.25 10.66
N GLY A 32 13.74 -1.04 9.42
CA GLY A 32 12.36 -0.67 9.12
C GLY A 32 11.44 -1.88 9.02
N ASP A 33 10.18 -1.68 9.41
CA ASP A 33 9.10 -2.67 9.32
C ASP A 33 8.28 -2.51 8.03
N PHE A 34 7.41 -3.50 7.75
CA PHE A 34 6.35 -3.33 6.76
C PHE A 34 5.35 -2.27 7.24
N VAL A 35 5.11 -1.25 6.42
CA VAL A 35 4.23 -0.13 6.77
C VAL A 35 3.13 0.08 5.73
N PHE A 36 1.98 0.58 6.20
CA PHE A 36 0.86 1.01 5.35
C PHE A 36 0.48 0.00 4.24
N ASP A 37 0.69 0.32 2.95
CA ASP A 37 0.28 -0.56 1.84
C ASP A 37 1.19 -1.80 1.70
N ASP A 38 2.32 -1.90 2.40
CA ASP A 38 3.14 -3.10 2.42
C ASP A 38 2.34 -4.31 2.95
N VAL A 39 1.51 -4.09 3.97
CA VAL A 39 0.74 -5.15 4.64
C VAL A 39 -0.26 -5.80 3.68
N PRO A 40 -1.23 -5.09 3.08
CA PRO A 40 -2.21 -5.71 2.19
C PRO A 40 -1.64 -6.14 0.83
N ASN A 41 -0.47 -5.62 0.41
CA ASN A 41 0.11 -5.97 -0.90
C ASN A 41 1.23 -7.01 -0.84
N ILE A 42 1.74 -7.34 0.35
CA ILE A 42 2.86 -8.29 0.52
C ILE A 42 2.57 -9.27 1.66
N VAL A 43 2.29 -8.75 2.86
CA VAL A 43 2.15 -9.59 4.07
C VAL A 43 0.88 -10.43 4.03
N ASP A 44 -0.25 -9.82 3.70
CA ASP A 44 -1.56 -10.49 3.68
C ASP A 44 -1.82 -11.27 2.37
N ARG A 45 -0.87 -11.22 1.42
CA ARG A 45 -0.95 -11.86 0.11
C ARG A 45 -0.27 -13.22 0.09
N ALA A 46 -1.02 -14.24 0.53
CA ALA A 46 -0.57 -15.64 0.53
C ALA A 46 -0.12 -16.13 -0.86
N ASP A 47 -0.64 -15.56 -1.95
CA ASP A 47 -0.25 -15.91 -3.32
C ASP A 47 1.18 -15.49 -3.68
N LEU A 48 1.79 -14.58 -2.91
CA LEU A 48 3.20 -14.21 -3.05
C LEU A 48 4.12 -15.07 -2.18
N HIS A 49 3.58 -15.93 -1.31
CA HIS A 49 4.35 -16.68 -0.32
C HIS A 49 4.85 -18.02 -0.89
N MET A 50 5.76 -17.95 -1.86
CA MET A 50 6.28 -19.16 -2.52
C MET A 50 7.05 -20.06 -1.56
N GLU A 51 6.72 -21.35 -1.56
CA GLU A 51 7.42 -22.41 -0.82
C GLU A 51 8.54 -23.07 -1.64
N GLY A 52 8.53 -22.92 -2.97
CA GLY A 52 9.53 -23.51 -3.87
C GLY A 52 9.60 -22.84 -5.24
N LEU A 53 10.72 -23.04 -5.94
CA LEU A 53 10.93 -22.61 -7.32
C LEU A 53 10.36 -23.64 -8.31
N SER A 54 9.05 -23.56 -8.56
CA SER A 54 8.39 -24.34 -9.62
C SER A 54 7.82 -23.39 -10.68
N LEU A 55 7.70 -23.86 -11.93
CA LEU A 55 7.07 -23.07 -12.99
C LEU A 55 5.64 -22.62 -12.61
N PRO A 56 4.78 -23.48 -12.03
CA PRO A 56 3.49 -23.05 -11.50
C PRO A 56 3.61 -21.94 -10.46
N ALA A 57 4.50 -22.04 -9.47
CA ALA A 57 4.66 -21.02 -8.44
C ALA A 57 5.11 -19.66 -9.02
N VAL A 58 6.01 -19.67 -10.01
CA VAL A 58 6.44 -18.45 -10.71
C VAL A 58 5.29 -17.84 -11.52
N LEU A 59 4.50 -18.68 -12.20
CA LEU A 59 3.34 -18.23 -12.95
C LEU A 59 2.27 -17.66 -12.01
N ASP A 60 1.95 -18.34 -10.91
CA ASP A 60 1.00 -17.88 -9.89
C ASP A 60 1.47 -16.57 -9.22
N ALA A 61 2.78 -16.38 -9.00
CA ALA A 61 3.29 -15.09 -8.52
C ALA A 61 3.13 -13.97 -9.57
N CYS A 62 3.19 -14.31 -10.86
CA CYS A 62 3.00 -13.37 -11.97
C CYS A 62 1.52 -13.11 -12.27
N THR A 63 0.65 -14.11 -12.11
CA THR A 63 -0.77 -14.12 -12.47
C THR A 63 -1.63 -14.22 -11.23
N MET A 64 -2.56 -13.28 -11.02
CA MET A 64 -3.38 -13.25 -9.81
C MET A 64 -4.00 -14.62 -9.47
N GLY A 65 -3.90 -15.03 -8.20
CA GLY A 65 -4.78 -16.05 -7.63
C GLY A 65 -6.25 -15.64 -7.76
N LYS A 66 -7.14 -16.64 -7.89
CA LYS A 66 -8.56 -16.51 -8.28
C LYS A 66 -9.45 -15.56 -7.44
N ASP A 67 -8.97 -15.04 -6.29
CA ASP A 67 -9.79 -14.29 -5.32
C ASP A 67 -9.33 -12.83 -5.04
N GLY A 68 -8.38 -12.28 -5.79
CA GLY A 68 -7.69 -11.03 -5.42
C GLY A 68 -8.40 -9.71 -5.75
N ALA A 69 -8.71 -8.92 -4.72
CA ALA A 69 -9.34 -7.58 -4.77
C ALA A 69 -8.48 -6.42 -5.33
N SER A 70 -7.34 -6.69 -5.99
CA SER A 70 -6.45 -5.65 -6.56
C SER A 70 -6.35 -5.75 -8.08
N TYR A 71 -6.98 -4.81 -8.77
CA TYR A 71 -7.17 -4.77 -10.23
C TYR A 71 -5.90 -4.49 -11.07
N VAL A 72 -4.70 -4.37 -10.49
CA VAL A 72 -3.50 -3.90 -11.20
C VAL A 72 -2.47 -5.02 -11.37
N HIS A 73 -2.33 -5.51 -12.60
CA HIS A 73 -1.43 -6.58 -13.01
C HIS A 73 0.02 -6.08 -13.13
N ARG A 74 0.87 -6.32 -12.11
CA ARG A 74 2.30 -5.93 -12.07
C ARG A 74 3.21 -7.17 -11.90
N PRO A 75 3.34 -8.02 -12.93
CA PRO A 75 3.93 -9.35 -12.82
C PRO A 75 5.40 -9.33 -12.38
N VAL A 76 6.19 -8.36 -12.86
CA VAL A 76 7.63 -8.27 -12.53
C VAL A 76 7.82 -7.88 -11.06
N SER A 77 7.02 -6.92 -10.59
CA SER A 77 7.06 -6.49 -9.20
C SER A 77 6.59 -7.60 -8.26
N ASN A 78 5.46 -8.25 -8.56
CA ASN A 78 4.94 -9.36 -7.76
C ASN A 78 5.95 -10.51 -7.69
N LEU A 79 6.52 -10.90 -8.82
CA LEU A 79 7.56 -11.92 -8.87
C LEU A 79 8.78 -11.53 -8.02
N SER A 80 9.17 -10.25 -8.03
CA SER A 80 10.28 -9.79 -7.19
C SER A 80 9.99 -9.92 -5.68
N PHE A 81 8.74 -9.72 -5.25
CA PHE A 81 8.34 -9.94 -3.85
C PHE A 81 8.24 -11.42 -3.52
N ALA A 82 7.72 -12.23 -4.44
CA ALA A 82 7.59 -13.66 -4.26
C ALA A 82 8.96 -14.35 -4.15
N LEU A 83 9.90 -14.00 -5.03
CA LEU A 83 11.29 -14.48 -4.94
C LEU A 83 11.95 -14.03 -3.63
N ASN A 84 11.68 -12.80 -3.17
CA ASN A 84 12.20 -12.32 -1.89
C ASN A 84 11.64 -13.13 -0.71
N HIS A 85 10.34 -13.46 -0.74
CA HIS A 85 9.70 -14.30 0.26
C HIS A 85 10.30 -15.70 0.26
N TRP A 86 10.49 -16.30 -0.92
CA TRP A 86 11.08 -17.64 -1.05
C TRP A 86 12.47 -17.74 -0.41
N VAL A 87 13.30 -16.68 -0.55
CA VAL A 87 14.66 -16.66 0.03
C VAL A 87 14.67 -16.39 1.53
N GLY A 88 13.84 -15.45 2.02
CA GLY A 88 13.99 -14.86 3.36
C GLY A 88 12.73 -14.81 4.21
N GLY A 89 11.60 -15.33 3.73
CA GLY A 89 10.28 -15.18 4.33
C GLY A 89 9.87 -13.71 4.46
N LEU A 90 8.99 -13.41 5.42
CA LEU A 90 8.50 -12.06 5.72
C LEU A 90 9.45 -11.26 6.64
N ARG A 91 10.77 -11.33 6.42
CA ARG A 91 11.75 -10.52 7.17
C ARG A 91 12.00 -9.18 6.46
N PRO A 92 11.56 -8.02 7.00
CA PRO A 92 11.63 -6.72 6.31
C PRO A 92 13.03 -6.34 5.83
N ALA A 93 14.07 -6.63 6.60
CA ALA A 93 15.46 -6.33 6.25
C ALA A 93 15.87 -6.85 4.87
N GLY A 94 15.44 -8.08 4.50
CA GLY A 94 15.71 -8.65 3.17
C GLY A 94 15.03 -7.87 2.05
N TYR A 95 13.85 -7.32 2.30
CA TYR A 95 13.13 -6.50 1.33
C TYR A 95 13.78 -5.14 1.12
N HIS A 96 14.28 -4.51 2.19
CA HIS A 96 15.06 -3.28 2.11
C HIS A 96 16.39 -3.49 1.36
N VAL A 97 17.08 -4.63 1.57
CA VAL A 97 18.28 -4.98 0.79
C VAL A 97 17.99 -4.99 -0.71
N VAL A 98 16.92 -5.67 -1.14
CA VAL A 98 16.57 -5.73 -2.57
C VAL A 98 16.20 -4.34 -3.10
N ASN A 99 15.44 -3.52 -2.37
CA ASN A 99 15.12 -2.16 -2.78
C ASN A 99 16.37 -1.28 -2.92
N LEU A 100 17.30 -1.38 -1.97
CA LEU A 100 18.55 -0.62 -2.02
C LEU A 100 19.42 -1.08 -3.20
N LEU A 101 19.50 -2.38 -3.48
CA LEU A 101 20.19 -2.90 -4.66
C LEU A 101 19.59 -2.33 -5.96
N ILE A 102 18.26 -2.28 -6.07
CA ILE A 102 17.56 -1.65 -7.21
C ILE A 102 17.94 -0.18 -7.32
N HIS A 103 17.97 0.55 -6.20
CA HIS A 103 18.36 1.96 -6.18
C HIS A 103 19.83 2.17 -6.58
N LEU A 104 20.75 1.31 -6.14
CA LEU A 104 22.17 1.36 -6.51
C LEU A 104 22.37 1.06 -8.01
N VAL A 105 21.66 0.09 -8.57
CA VAL A 105 21.68 -0.19 -10.02
C VAL A 105 21.09 0.98 -10.80
N ALA A 106 19.96 1.54 -10.37
CA ALA A 106 19.39 2.73 -10.99
C ALA A 106 20.39 3.91 -10.97
N THR A 107 21.03 4.15 -9.83
CA THR A 107 22.07 5.17 -9.65
C THR A 107 23.23 5.00 -10.62
N LEU A 108 23.73 3.77 -10.77
CA LEU A 108 24.78 3.44 -11.75
C LEU A 108 24.36 3.77 -13.18
N PHE A 109 23.12 3.42 -13.56
CA PHE A 109 22.66 3.64 -14.93
C PHE A 109 22.23 5.09 -15.20
N VAL A 110 21.78 5.84 -14.20
CA VAL A 110 21.61 7.31 -14.29
C VAL A 110 22.97 7.96 -14.58
N PHE A 111 24.02 7.61 -13.81
CA PHE A 111 25.38 8.10 -14.04
C PHE A 111 25.89 7.79 -15.46
N LYS A 112 25.74 6.53 -15.89
CA LYS A 112 26.15 6.10 -17.23
C LYS A 112 25.35 6.79 -18.35
N ALA A 113 24.03 6.96 -18.17
CA ALA A 113 23.19 7.66 -19.15
C ALA A 113 23.61 9.13 -19.26
N ILE A 114 23.85 9.81 -18.14
CA ILE A 114 24.31 11.21 -18.14
C ILE A 114 25.67 11.34 -18.85
N LEU A 115 26.62 10.43 -18.64
CA LEU A 115 27.90 10.46 -19.36
C LEU A 115 27.72 10.39 -20.88
N LEU A 116 26.83 9.53 -21.37
CA LEU A 116 26.51 9.44 -22.80
C LEU A 116 25.79 10.70 -23.31
N LEU A 117 24.86 11.25 -22.53
CA LEU A 117 24.18 12.51 -22.89
C LEU A 117 25.16 13.68 -22.98
N LEU A 118 26.12 13.80 -22.05
CA LEU A 118 27.18 14.82 -22.09
C LEU A 118 28.08 14.67 -23.32
N GLU A 119 28.34 13.43 -23.74
CA GLU A 119 29.11 13.13 -24.94
C GLU A 119 28.36 13.58 -26.21
N ILE A 120 27.11 13.14 -26.38
CA ILE A 120 26.30 13.48 -27.57
C ILE A 120 25.93 14.97 -27.58
N GLY A 121 25.71 15.58 -26.42
CA GLY A 121 25.47 17.01 -26.24
C GLY A 121 26.68 17.89 -26.54
N LYS A 122 27.83 17.30 -26.93
CA LYS A 122 29.07 17.97 -27.32
C LYS A 122 29.59 18.97 -26.28
N VAL A 123 29.43 18.66 -24.99
CA VAL A 123 29.99 19.51 -23.92
C VAL A 123 31.53 19.57 -24.07
N PRO A 124 32.13 20.77 -24.14
CA PRO A 124 33.57 20.95 -24.36
C PRO A 124 34.43 20.16 -23.35
N ARG A 125 35.61 19.73 -23.79
CA ARG A 125 36.63 19.10 -22.92
C ARG A 125 37.24 20.15 -21.98
N PRO A 126 37.74 19.77 -20.78
CA PRO A 126 38.32 18.46 -20.38
C PRO A 126 37.36 17.37 -19.84
N TRP A 127 37.84 16.11 -19.81
CA TRP A 127 37.10 14.92 -19.34
C TRP A 127 36.77 14.94 -17.84
N ALA A 128 37.64 15.56 -17.02
CA ALA A 128 37.42 15.72 -15.59
C ALA A 128 36.10 16.45 -15.27
N ASP A 129 35.72 17.39 -16.13
CA ASP A 129 34.49 18.18 -15.98
C ASP A 129 33.25 17.30 -16.24
N ARG A 130 33.32 16.34 -17.17
CA ARG A 130 32.20 15.42 -17.46
C ARG A 130 31.93 14.46 -16.30
N LEU A 131 32.98 13.91 -15.70
CA LEU A 131 32.85 13.05 -14.52
C LEU A 131 32.29 13.84 -13.33
N LEU A 132 32.72 15.08 -13.13
CA LEU A 132 32.18 15.95 -12.09
C LEU A 132 30.70 16.24 -12.33
N ILE A 133 30.32 16.64 -13.56
CA ILE A 133 28.91 16.93 -13.90
C ILE A 133 28.03 15.70 -13.70
N ALA A 134 28.44 14.53 -14.21
CA ALA A 134 27.68 13.29 -14.04
C ALA A 134 27.60 12.88 -12.57
N GLY A 135 28.71 12.96 -11.84
CA GLY A 135 28.77 12.60 -10.42
C GLY A 135 27.87 13.50 -9.57
N VAL A 136 27.95 14.82 -9.75
CA VAL A 136 27.10 15.79 -9.05
C VAL A 136 25.63 15.58 -9.37
N ALA A 137 25.25 15.46 -10.65
CA ALA A 137 23.86 15.28 -11.04
C ALA A 137 23.27 13.97 -10.49
N THR A 138 24.01 12.86 -10.59
CA THR A 138 23.59 11.57 -10.05
C THR A 138 23.51 11.59 -8.52
N LEU A 139 24.50 12.16 -7.85
CA LEU A 139 24.52 12.23 -6.40
C LEU A 139 23.37 13.09 -5.86
N LEU A 140 23.11 14.24 -6.48
CA LEU A 140 21.95 15.08 -6.14
C LEU A 140 20.62 14.35 -6.32
N TRP A 141 20.49 13.46 -7.31
CA TRP A 141 19.27 12.67 -7.51
C TRP A 141 19.14 11.51 -6.51
N ALA A 142 20.20 10.72 -6.35
CA ALA A 142 20.18 9.48 -5.55
C ALA A 142 20.16 9.76 -4.04
N ALA A 143 20.89 10.78 -3.59
CA ALA A 143 20.93 11.17 -2.19
C ALA A 143 19.74 12.02 -1.77
N HIS A 144 18.82 12.37 -2.67
CA HIS A 144 17.71 13.28 -2.36
C HIS A 144 16.63 12.63 -1.48
N PRO A 145 16.11 13.30 -0.44
CA PRO A 145 15.08 12.72 0.43
C PRO A 145 13.80 12.35 -0.31
N MET A 146 13.47 13.03 -1.41
CA MET A 146 12.37 12.69 -2.33
C MET A 146 12.35 11.19 -2.73
N GLN A 147 13.50 10.52 -2.80
CA GLN A 147 13.55 9.13 -3.23
C GLN A 147 13.11 8.13 -2.14
N ILE A 148 12.95 8.56 -0.90
CA ILE A 148 12.64 7.67 0.24
C ILE A 148 11.34 6.90 0.02
N GLN A 149 10.29 7.52 -0.53
CA GLN A 149 9.06 6.79 -0.83
C GLN A 149 9.23 5.72 -1.91
N ALA A 150 10.27 5.76 -2.75
CA ALA A 150 10.51 4.74 -3.78
C ALA A 150 11.55 3.69 -3.36
N VAL A 151 12.40 4.01 -2.38
CA VAL A 151 13.49 3.16 -1.89
C VAL A 151 13.12 2.50 -0.56
N THR A 152 12.74 3.28 0.44
CA THR A 152 12.50 2.81 1.81
C THR A 152 11.11 2.18 1.95
N TYR A 153 10.08 2.76 1.34
CA TYR A 153 8.74 2.17 1.35
C TYR A 153 8.69 0.90 0.48
N ILE A 154 8.58 -0.29 1.11
CA ILE A 154 8.91 -1.57 0.46
C ILE A 154 8.07 -1.81 -0.80
N VAL A 155 6.76 -1.63 -0.73
CA VAL A 155 5.82 -1.87 -1.84
C VAL A 155 6.11 -0.98 -3.05
N GLN A 156 6.69 0.20 -2.84
CA GLN A 156 7.10 1.10 -3.92
C GLN A 156 8.39 0.65 -4.62
N ARG A 157 8.91 -0.55 -4.30
CA ARG A 157 9.76 -1.34 -5.20
C ARG A 157 9.20 -1.36 -6.62
N MET A 158 7.87 -1.35 -6.78
CA MET A 158 7.21 -1.25 -8.08
C MET A 158 7.66 -0.01 -8.87
N ALA A 159 7.75 1.15 -8.22
CA ALA A 159 8.19 2.40 -8.85
C ALA A 159 9.69 2.40 -9.12
N SER A 160 10.51 1.91 -8.17
CA SER A 160 11.96 1.89 -8.34
C SER A 160 12.44 0.85 -9.34
N LEU A 161 11.82 -0.34 -9.42
CA LEU A 161 12.07 -1.34 -10.47
C LEU A 161 11.72 -0.80 -11.85
N ALA A 162 10.54 -0.22 -12.00
CA ALA A 162 10.11 0.36 -13.26
C ALA A 162 11.13 1.39 -13.76
N ALA A 163 11.52 2.32 -12.88
CA ALA A 163 12.49 3.36 -13.21
C ALA A 163 13.90 2.82 -13.46
N MET A 164 14.36 1.81 -12.71
CA MET A 164 15.65 1.14 -12.92
C MET A 164 15.72 0.54 -14.33
N PHE A 165 14.74 -0.29 -14.70
CA PHE A 165 14.70 -0.87 -16.04
C PHE A 165 14.54 0.22 -17.12
N TYR A 166 13.77 1.28 -16.84
CA TYR A 166 13.61 2.42 -17.73
C TYR A 166 14.95 3.09 -18.06
N VAL A 167 15.76 3.41 -17.05
CA VAL A 167 17.05 4.09 -17.28
C VAL A 167 18.08 3.15 -17.92
N VAL A 168 18.05 1.84 -17.62
CA VAL A 168 18.85 0.84 -18.34
C VAL A 168 18.47 0.82 -19.82
N GLY A 169 17.17 0.89 -20.12
CA GLY A 169 16.64 0.97 -21.49
C GLY A 169 17.09 2.24 -22.21
N ILE A 170 17.05 3.41 -21.56
CA ILE A 170 17.57 4.67 -22.12
C ILE A 170 19.06 4.54 -22.42
N TRP A 171 19.84 4.03 -21.47
CA TRP A 171 21.28 3.83 -21.65
C TRP A 171 21.59 2.89 -22.83
N ALA A 172 20.87 1.78 -22.93
CA ALA A 172 21.02 0.82 -24.02
C ALA A 172 20.64 1.46 -25.37
N TRP A 173 19.55 2.23 -25.42
CA TRP A 173 19.17 2.99 -26.62
C TRP A 173 20.27 3.98 -27.04
N LEU A 174 20.81 4.76 -26.11
CA LEU A 174 21.89 5.71 -26.40
C LEU A 174 23.13 4.99 -26.95
N LYS A 175 23.53 3.85 -26.37
CA LYS A 175 24.63 3.02 -26.89
C LYS A 175 24.35 2.51 -28.30
N PHE A 176 23.15 2.00 -28.55
CA PHE A 176 22.72 1.57 -29.89
C PHE A 176 22.82 2.71 -30.91
N ARG A 177 22.36 3.91 -30.54
CA ARG A 177 22.36 5.09 -31.41
C ARG A 177 23.74 5.64 -31.69
N ILE A 178 24.61 5.71 -30.70
CA ILE A 178 26.01 6.12 -30.88
C ILE A 178 26.74 5.13 -31.80
N ALA A 179 26.57 3.82 -31.57
CA ALA A 179 27.21 2.78 -32.37
C ALA A 179 26.71 2.77 -33.82
N SER A 180 25.40 2.95 -34.04
CA SER A 180 24.80 2.98 -35.38
C SER A 180 25.20 4.20 -36.22
N ALA A 181 25.70 5.26 -35.58
CA ALA A 181 26.20 6.45 -36.27
C ALA A 181 27.70 6.32 -36.68
N GLY A 182 28.41 5.30 -36.18
CA GLY A 182 29.81 5.04 -36.51
C GLY A 182 29.97 4.16 -37.76
N ALA A 183 31.15 4.23 -38.40
CA ALA A 183 31.51 3.40 -39.55
C ALA A 183 31.86 1.94 -39.20
N ASP A 184 31.96 1.60 -37.91
CA ASP A 184 32.30 0.26 -37.43
C ASP A 184 31.05 -0.65 -37.38
N SER A 185 30.95 -1.56 -38.34
CA SER A 185 29.82 -2.44 -38.62
C SER A 185 29.65 -3.62 -37.63
N ARG A 186 29.93 -3.42 -36.33
CA ARG A 186 29.53 -4.40 -35.31
C ARG A 186 28.06 -4.18 -35.00
N ARG A 187 27.20 -5.06 -35.53
CA ARG A 187 25.74 -5.12 -35.32
C ARG A 187 25.33 -4.69 -33.89
N PRO A 188 24.90 -3.44 -33.65
CA PRO A 188 24.60 -2.95 -32.32
C PRO A 188 23.24 -3.43 -31.80
N TRP A 189 22.62 -4.38 -32.50
CA TRP A 189 21.29 -4.94 -32.21
C TRP A 189 21.18 -5.56 -30.82
N GLY A 190 22.28 -5.99 -30.20
CA GLY A 190 22.28 -6.42 -28.80
C GLY A 190 21.80 -5.31 -27.84
N PHE A 191 22.20 -4.05 -28.07
CA PHE A 191 21.73 -2.92 -27.28
C PHE A 191 20.27 -2.56 -27.57
N ALA A 192 19.82 -2.70 -28.83
CA ALA A 192 18.41 -2.50 -29.17
C ALA A 192 17.52 -3.58 -28.53
N PHE A 193 17.96 -4.84 -28.54
CA PHE A 193 17.28 -5.94 -27.85
C PHE A 193 17.23 -5.72 -26.33
N LEU A 194 18.34 -5.29 -25.72
CA LEU A 194 18.37 -4.94 -24.30
C LEU A 194 17.39 -3.80 -23.97
N ALA A 195 17.32 -2.77 -24.80
CA ALA A 195 16.34 -1.69 -24.63
C ALA A 195 14.90 -2.23 -24.72
N LEU A 196 14.60 -3.14 -25.66
CA LEU A 196 13.27 -3.75 -25.76
C LEU A 196 12.91 -4.58 -24.52
N VAL A 197 13.81 -5.45 -24.07
CA VAL A 197 13.60 -6.32 -22.90
C VAL A 197 13.39 -5.49 -21.64
N THR A 198 14.23 -4.49 -21.42
CA THR A 198 14.14 -3.63 -20.23
C THR A 198 12.85 -2.82 -20.19
N VAL A 199 12.33 -2.36 -21.34
CA VAL A 199 11.02 -1.70 -21.39
C VAL A 199 9.88 -2.64 -21.04
N ALA A 200 9.91 -3.88 -21.52
CA ALA A 200 8.91 -4.89 -21.16
C ALA A 200 8.94 -5.16 -19.64
N LEU A 201 10.13 -5.25 -19.05
CA LEU A 201 10.29 -5.42 -17.60
C LEU A 201 9.83 -4.18 -16.82
N ALA A 202 10.08 -2.98 -17.33
CA ALA A 202 9.63 -1.73 -16.72
C ALA A 202 8.09 -1.65 -16.69
N LEU A 203 7.44 -1.96 -17.83
CA LEU A 203 5.99 -2.04 -17.97
C LEU A 203 5.37 -3.09 -17.06
N GLY A 204 6.00 -4.26 -16.96
CA GLY A 204 5.58 -5.31 -16.03
C GLY A 204 5.79 -4.96 -14.55
N SER A 205 6.56 -3.91 -14.26
CA SER A 205 6.79 -3.44 -12.89
C SER A 205 5.78 -2.36 -12.48
N LYS A 206 5.52 -1.37 -13.37
CA LYS A 206 4.56 -0.28 -13.16
C LYS A 206 4.11 0.35 -14.48
N GLU A 207 2.84 0.73 -14.54
CA GLU A 207 2.17 1.29 -15.73
C GLU A 207 2.76 2.61 -16.25
N ASN A 208 3.42 3.40 -15.39
CA ASN A 208 4.01 4.68 -15.80
C ASN A 208 5.19 4.51 -16.80
N ALA A 209 5.75 3.31 -16.92
CA ALA A 209 6.75 2.98 -17.94
C ALA A 209 6.21 3.01 -19.39
N ALA A 210 4.88 3.12 -19.59
CA ALA A 210 4.27 3.25 -20.92
C ALA A 210 4.72 4.52 -21.68
N LEU A 211 5.33 5.48 -20.99
CA LEU A 211 5.91 6.68 -21.60
C LEU A 211 7.29 6.47 -22.22
N PHE A 212 7.84 5.25 -22.20
CA PHE A 212 9.16 4.96 -22.78
C PHE A 212 9.34 5.40 -24.23
N PRO A 213 8.37 5.15 -25.14
CA PRO A 213 8.48 5.66 -26.51
C PRO A 213 8.59 7.19 -26.55
N ALA A 214 7.89 7.91 -25.67
CA ALA A 214 7.99 9.37 -25.57
C ALA A 214 9.39 9.80 -25.10
N ALA A 215 10.00 9.10 -24.14
CA ALA A 215 11.38 9.36 -23.73
C ALA A 215 12.39 9.18 -24.88
N LEU A 216 12.22 8.14 -25.71
CA LEU A 216 13.06 7.95 -26.90
C LEU A 216 12.89 9.12 -27.88
N LEU A 217 11.64 9.52 -28.17
CA LEU A 217 11.37 10.67 -29.03
C LEU A 217 12.00 11.97 -28.49
N LEU A 218 12.03 12.17 -27.16
CA LEU A 218 12.72 13.30 -26.54
C LEU A 218 14.23 13.25 -26.77
N VAL A 219 14.86 12.08 -26.60
CA VAL A 219 16.29 11.89 -26.89
C VAL A 219 16.58 12.23 -28.36
N GLU A 220 15.77 11.73 -29.28
CA GLU A 220 15.90 12.01 -30.71
C GLU A 220 15.75 13.50 -31.03
N ALA A 221 14.71 14.14 -30.48
CA ALA A 221 14.42 15.54 -30.72
C ALA A 221 15.54 16.46 -30.20
N CYS A 222 16.13 16.14 -29.05
CA CYS A 222 17.15 16.99 -28.43
C CYS A 222 18.54 16.75 -29.04
N PHE A 223 18.94 15.50 -29.27
CA PHE A 223 20.35 15.15 -29.51
C PHE A 223 20.67 14.68 -30.94
N PHE A 224 19.68 14.30 -31.74
CA PHE A 224 19.90 13.77 -33.08
C PHE A 224 19.12 14.57 -34.15
N ASP A 225 19.48 14.36 -35.42
CA ASP A 225 18.73 14.89 -36.55
C ASP A 225 17.52 13.99 -36.83
N ALA A 226 16.31 14.56 -36.76
CA ALA A 226 15.04 13.85 -36.93
C ALA A 226 14.79 13.31 -38.36
N ALA A 227 15.83 13.23 -39.20
CA ALA A 227 15.76 12.71 -40.56
C ALA A 227 15.37 11.21 -40.59
N TRP A 228 15.75 10.44 -39.57
CA TRP A 228 15.34 9.03 -39.46
C TRP A 228 13.87 8.88 -39.04
N LEU A 229 13.31 9.81 -38.24
CA LEU A 229 11.89 9.85 -37.85
C LEU A 229 10.99 9.98 -39.09
N ARG A 230 11.41 10.77 -40.09
CA ARG A 230 10.72 10.83 -41.40
C ARG A 230 10.80 9.51 -42.17
N ARG A 231 11.89 8.74 -42.04
CA ARG A 231 12.04 7.40 -42.63
C ARG A 231 11.30 6.31 -41.85
N LEU A 232 11.02 6.57 -40.56
CA LEU A 232 10.28 5.68 -39.68
C LEU A 232 8.85 5.48 -40.14
N PHE A 233 8.20 6.52 -40.67
CA PHE A 233 6.85 6.48 -41.24
C PHE A 233 6.73 5.70 -42.56
N VAL A 234 7.84 5.21 -43.13
CA VAL A 234 7.92 4.55 -44.45
C VAL A 234 8.47 3.11 -44.37
N ARG A 235 8.83 2.61 -43.17
CA ARG A 235 9.44 1.28 -42.91
C ARG A 235 8.83 0.66 -41.64
N PRO A 236 8.93 -0.66 -41.38
CA PRO A 236 8.02 -1.44 -40.49
C PRO A 236 8.13 -1.14 -38.98
N VAL A 237 8.73 -0.02 -38.58
CA VAL A 237 8.72 0.49 -37.21
C VAL A 237 7.38 1.14 -36.84
N VAL A 238 6.60 1.62 -37.83
CA VAL A 238 5.21 2.05 -37.61
C VAL A 238 4.33 0.90 -37.07
N PRO A 239 4.35 -0.32 -37.63
CA PRO A 239 3.71 -1.50 -37.03
C PRO A 239 4.06 -1.72 -35.55
N VAL A 240 5.32 -1.56 -35.15
CA VAL A 240 5.74 -1.78 -33.74
C VAL A 240 5.23 -0.66 -32.82
N ALA A 241 5.26 0.60 -33.28
CA ALA A 241 4.70 1.74 -32.55
C ALA A 241 3.16 1.67 -32.48
N ILE A 242 2.50 1.18 -33.54
CA ILE A 242 1.06 0.90 -33.59
C ILE A 242 0.72 -0.28 -32.68
N VAL A 243 1.53 -1.34 -32.64
CA VAL A 243 1.33 -2.48 -31.71
C VAL A 243 1.54 -2.04 -30.27
N LEU A 244 2.55 -1.21 -29.96
CA LEU A 244 2.72 -0.63 -28.62
C LEU A 244 1.57 0.33 -28.26
N ALA A 245 1.15 1.19 -29.18
CA ALA A 245 0.00 2.07 -28.99
C ALA A 245 -1.33 1.29 -28.91
N ALA A 246 -1.44 0.15 -29.59
CA ALA A 246 -2.58 -0.75 -29.53
C ALA A 246 -2.56 -1.57 -28.25
N VAL A 247 -1.41 -2.01 -27.73
CA VAL A 247 -1.29 -2.68 -26.43
C VAL A 247 -1.60 -1.70 -25.29
N VAL A 248 -1.10 -0.45 -25.39
CA VAL A 248 -1.46 0.62 -24.44
C VAL A 248 -2.93 1.01 -24.60
N GLY A 249 -3.45 1.10 -25.82
CA GLY A 249 -4.85 1.41 -26.12
C GLY A 249 -5.82 0.31 -25.67
N ILE A 250 -5.46 -0.96 -25.85
CA ILE A 250 -6.19 -2.14 -25.34
C ILE A 250 -6.09 -2.19 -23.81
N GLY A 251 -4.92 -1.86 -23.23
CA GLY A 251 -4.75 -1.70 -21.79
C GLY A 251 -5.53 -0.53 -21.20
N ILE A 252 -5.80 0.53 -21.96
CA ILE A 252 -6.71 1.60 -21.53
C ILE A 252 -8.17 1.18 -21.73
N TRP A 253 -8.49 0.52 -22.84
CA TRP A 253 -9.84 0.08 -23.20
C TRP A 253 -10.40 -1.00 -22.25
N LEU A 254 -9.58 -2.00 -21.89
CA LEU A 254 -9.91 -3.05 -20.91
C LEU A 254 -10.19 -2.47 -19.50
N PHE A 255 -9.71 -1.26 -19.22
CA PHE A 255 -9.95 -0.54 -17.96
C PHE A 255 -11.02 0.58 -18.11
N SER A 256 -11.48 0.87 -19.33
CA SER A 256 -12.20 2.12 -19.66
C SER A 256 -13.67 2.15 -19.27
N THR A 257 -14.31 1.04 -18.89
CA THR A 257 -15.66 1.06 -18.32
C THR A 257 -15.69 1.52 -16.85
N SER A 258 -14.53 1.85 -16.24
CA SER A 258 -14.42 2.23 -14.81
C SER A 258 -13.62 3.51 -14.50
N LEU A 259 -12.98 4.15 -15.48
CA LEU A 259 -12.02 5.26 -15.24
C LEU A 259 -12.63 6.46 -14.49
N LEU A 260 -13.91 6.77 -14.74
CA LEU A 260 -14.61 7.85 -14.03
C LEU A 260 -15.20 7.42 -12.68
N ASN A 261 -15.47 6.13 -12.48
CA ASN A 261 -16.00 5.62 -11.21
C ASN A 261 -15.00 5.78 -10.07
N GLY A 262 -13.69 5.82 -10.35
CA GLY A 262 -12.68 6.01 -9.31
C GLY A 262 -12.71 7.39 -8.63
N TYR A 263 -13.30 8.43 -9.26
CA TYR A 263 -13.47 9.75 -8.63
C TYR A 263 -14.59 9.78 -7.61
N VAL A 264 -15.48 8.80 -7.67
CA VAL A 264 -16.74 8.82 -6.97
C VAL A 264 -16.46 8.74 -5.45
N ASP A 265 -15.38 8.04 -5.04
CA ASP A 265 -14.88 7.98 -3.66
C ASP A 265 -13.88 9.08 -3.27
N ARG A 266 -13.44 9.94 -4.20
CA ARG A 266 -12.43 10.99 -3.94
C ARG A 266 -13.08 12.28 -3.42
N PRO A 267 -12.34 13.16 -2.71
CA PRO A 267 -12.86 14.45 -2.26
C PRO A 267 -12.98 15.47 -3.41
N PHE A 268 -12.28 15.21 -4.52
CA PHE A 268 -12.16 16.02 -5.72
C PHE A 268 -12.71 15.26 -6.93
N GLY A 269 -13.22 15.97 -7.93
CA GLY A 269 -13.55 15.42 -9.24
C GLY A 269 -12.38 15.51 -10.21
N LEU A 270 -12.62 15.07 -11.45
CA LEU A 270 -11.65 15.16 -12.54
C LEU A 270 -11.24 16.62 -12.80
N LYS A 271 -12.18 17.57 -12.76
CA LYS A 271 -11.92 18.99 -12.99
C LYS A 271 -10.95 19.54 -11.94
N GLU A 272 -11.26 19.35 -10.66
CA GLU A 272 -10.41 19.85 -9.57
C GLU A 272 -9.03 19.21 -9.62
N ARG A 273 -8.94 17.92 -9.94
CA ARG A 273 -7.65 17.24 -10.13
C ARG A 273 -6.82 17.92 -11.23
N LEU A 274 -7.37 18.04 -12.45
CA LEU A 274 -6.64 18.63 -13.58
C LEU A 274 -6.22 20.09 -13.33
N LEU A 275 -7.00 20.84 -12.55
CA LEU A 275 -6.64 22.20 -12.14
C LEU A 275 -5.56 22.21 -11.04
N THR A 276 -5.54 21.21 -10.16
CA THR A 276 -4.62 21.17 -9.02
C THR A 276 -3.24 20.62 -9.40
N GLU A 277 -3.17 19.62 -10.28
CA GLU A 277 -1.92 18.94 -10.68
C GLU A 277 -0.82 19.89 -11.21
N PRO A 278 -1.08 20.94 -12.01
CA PRO A 278 -0.06 21.92 -12.38
C PRO A 278 0.67 22.54 -11.19
N ARG A 279 -0.06 22.86 -10.11
CA ARG A 279 0.52 23.40 -8.87
C ARG A 279 1.31 22.35 -8.11
N ILE A 280 0.85 21.10 -8.15
CA ILE A 280 1.55 19.96 -7.53
C ILE A 280 2.90 19.72 -8.22
N LEU A 281 2.98 19.86 -9.55
CA LEU A 281 4.25 19.77 -10.26
C LEU A 281 5.26 20.84 -9.84
N PHE A 282 4.79 22.06 -9.53
CA PHE A 282 5.63 23.09 -8.91
C PHE A 282 5.95 22.80 -7.44
N PHE A 283 5.02 22.18 -6.70
CA PHE A 283 5.26 21.75 -5.33
C PHE A 283 6.36 20.67 -5.26
N TYR A 284 6.39 19.72 -6.19
CA TYR A 284 7.49 18.77 -6.33
C TYR A 284 8.82 19.47 -6.64
N LEU A 285 8.83 20.46 -7.54
CA LEU A 285 10.03 21.28 -7.78
C LEU A 285 10.46 22.04 -6.52
N TYR A 286 9.53 22.56 -5.73
CA TYR A 286 9.82 23.17 -4.44
C TYR A 286 10.46 22.18 -3.47
N GLN A 287 9.92 20.95 -3.36
CA GLN A 287 10.50 19.90 -2.52
C GLN A 287 11.92 19.48 -2.98
N PHE A 288 12.23 19.58 -4.28
CA PHE A 288 13.60 19.40 -4.78
C PHE A 288 14.55 20.54 -4.39
N LEU A 289 14.03 21.77 -4.31
CA LEU A 289 14.82 22.95 -3.95
C LEU A 289 14.99 23.10 -2.43
N ALA A 290 14.01 22.62 -1.64
CA ALA A 290 13.97 22.67 -0.20
C ALA A 290 13.87 21.24 0.37
N PRO A 291 14.97 20.46 0.35
CA PRO A 291 14.98 19.03 0.70
C PRO A 291 15.01 18.80 2.22
N VAL A 292 14.23 19.57 2.99
CA VAL A 292 14.12 19.40 4.44
C VAL A 292 13.06 18.32 4.75
N PRO A 293 13.30 17.38 5.69
CA PRO A 293 12.37 16.28 6.01
C PRO A 293 10.93 16.72 6.30
N GLU A 294 10.75 17.92 6.83
CA GLU A 294 9.47 18.55 7.17
C GLU A 294 8.58 18.79 5.95
N ASN A 295 9.17 18.97 4.77
CA ASN A 295 8.44 19.18 3.51
C ASN A 295 7.87 17.90 2.92
N PHE A 296 8.09 16.73 3.54
CA PHE A 296 7.75 15.44 2.97
C PHE A 296 6.91 14.59 3.90
N SER A 297 5.87 13.95 3.38
CA SER A 297 4.91 13.20 4.16
C SER A 297 4.26 12.09 3.32
N ILE A 298 3.74 11.06 3.97
CA ILE A 298 2.86 10.09 3.31
C ILE A 298 1.51 10.73 2.92
N ASP A 299 1.10 11.77 3.64
CA ASP A 299 -0.15 12.50 3.42
C ASP A 299 0.12 14.01 3.41
N HIS A 300 -0.34 14.69 2.36
CA HIS A 300 -0.09 16.12 2.14
C HIS A 300 -1.40 16.89 2.19
N ASP A 301 -1.49 17.91 3.05
CA ASP A 301 -2.63 18.83 3.03
C ASP A 301 -2.46 19.88 1.92
N PHE A 302 -2.90 19.53 0.72
CA PHE A 302 -2.78 20.40 -0.45
C PHE A 302 -4.12 21.04 -0.81
N THR A 303 -4.16 22.36 -0.94
CA THR A 303 -5.39 23.09 -1.29
C THR A 303 -5.84 22.80 -2.72
N LEU A 304 -7.08 22.35 -2.89
CA LEU A 304 -7.70 22.08 -4.20
C LEU A 304 -7.87 23.35 -5.02
N SER A 305 -7.65 23.24 -6.33
CA SER A 305 -7.97 24.27 -7.32
C SER A 305 -9.37 24.04 -7.88
N THR A 306 -10.28 24.98 -7.64
CA THR A 306 -11.69 24.90 -8.12
C THR A 306 -11.92 25.69 -9.41
N SER A 307 -11.02 26.63 -9.71
CA SER A 307 -10.95 27.38 -10.97
C SER A 307 -9.49 27.74 -11.31
N PHE A 308 -9.26 28.36 -12.47
CA PHE A 308 -7.93 28.86 -12.84
C PHE A 308 -7.41 29.99 -11.92
N VAL A 309 -8.30 30.71 -11.25
CA VAL A 309 -7.94 31.86 -10.39
C VAL A 309 -8.14 31.59 -8.90
N HIS A 310 -8.73 30.45 -8.53
CA HIS A 310 -8.93 30.03 -7.15
C HIS A 310 -8.24 28.69 -6.87
N PRO A 311 -7.00 28.72 -6.33
CA PRO A 311 -6.15 29.91 -6.11
C PRO A 311 -5.45 30.39 -7.39
N VAL A 312 -4.99 31.65 -7.40
CA VAL A 312 -4.33 32.29 -8.56
C VAL A 312 -3.04 31.58 -8.97
N THR A 313 -2.41 30.87 -8.03
CA THR A 313 -1.27 30.00 -8.29
C THR A 313 -1.59 28.90 -9.31
N THR A 314 -2.87 28.57 -9.55
CA THR A 314 -3.29 27.66 -10.61
C THR A 314 -2.97 28.21 -11.98
N LEU A 315 -3.45 29.41 -12.31
CA LEU A 315 -3.14 30.08 -13.57
C LEU A 315 -1.63 30.29 -13.75
N LEU A 316 -0.94 30.73 -12.70
CA LEU A 316 0.52 30.92 -12.74
C LEU A 316 1.26 29.61 -12.98
N SER A 317 0.82 28.50 -12.39
CA SER A 317 1.43 27.19 -12.60
C SER A 317 1.18 26.67 -14.02
N VAL A 318 -0.05 26.82 -14.53
CA VAL A 318 -0.37 26.44 -15.91
C VAL A 318 0.45 27.27 -16.90
N ALA A 319 0.48 28.60 -16.74
CA ALA A 319 1.28 29.50 -17.58
C ALA A 319 2.78 29.19 -17.46
N GLY A 320 3.26 28.90 -16.25
CA GLY A 320 4.65 28.53 -15.98
C GLY A 320 5.06 27.24 -16.69
N ILE A 321 4.24 26.19 -16.60
CA ILE A 321 4.49 24.93 -17.32
C ILE A 321 4.48 25.16 -18.83
N LEU A 322 3.46 25.84 -19.37
CA LEU A 322 3.38 26.12 -20.80
C LEU A 322 4.59 26.95 -21.29
N GLY A 323 5.01 27.94 -20.51
CA GLY A 323 6.20 28.74 -20.78
C GLY A 323 7.49 27.92 -20.75
N MET A 324 7.67 27.03 -19.75
CA MET A 324 8.83 26.14 -19.66
C MET A 324 8.87 25.13 -20.80
N LEU A 325 7.72 24.55 -21.19
CA LEU A 325 7.62 23.65 -22.33
C LEU A 325 7.91 24.36 -23.65
N ALA A 326 7.33 25.54 -23.87
CA ALA A 326 7.59 26.34 -25.07
C ALA A 326 9.07 26.73 -25.17
N ALA A 327 9.66 27.24 -24.08
CA ALA A 327 11.07 27.58 -24.01
C ALA A 327 11.95 26.35 -24.26
N ALA A 328 11.64 25.21 -23.64
CA ALA A 328 12.40 23.99 -23.85
C ALA A 328 12.34 23.53 -25.31
N LEU A 329 11.18 23.62 -25.98
CA LEU A 329 11.03 23.24 -27.39
C LEU A 329 11.76 24.20 -28.34
N VAL A 330 11.71 25.51 -28.09
CA VAL A 330 12.39 26.54 -28.89
C VAL A 330 13.91 26.42 -28.73
N TYR A 331 14.40 26.29 -27.51
CA TYR A 331 15.83 26.28 -27.22
C TYR A 331 16.47 24.87 -27.24
N ARG A 332 15.72 23.81 -27.54
CA ARG A 332 16.22 22.41 -27.52
C ARG A 332 17.48 22.17 -28.35
N LYS A 333 17.70 22.91 -29.43
CA LYS A 333 18.92 22.77 -30.26
C LYS A 333 20.09 23.59 -29.71
N LYS A 334 19.82 24.67 -28.98
CA LYS A 334 20.85 25.52 -28.37
C LYS A 334 21.31 24.99 -27.01
N TYR A 335 20.39 24.47 -26.21
CA TYR A 335 20.65 23.95 -24.85
C TYR A 335 20.05 22.54 -24.66
N PRO A 336 20.45 21.54 -25.46
CA PRO A 336 19.78 20.24 -25.51
C PRO A 336 19.71 19.51 -24.17
N LEU A 337 20.75 19.59 -23.34
CA LEU A 337 20.78 18.93 -22.03
C LEU A 337 19.77 19.54 -21.04
N ALA A 338 19.65 20.86 -21.02
CA ALA A 338 18.71 21.56 -20.13
C ALA A 338 17.26 21.36 -20.59
N CYS A 339 17.01 21.49 -21.88
CA CYS A 339 15.69 21.26 -22.45
C CYS A 339 15.27 19.79 -22.30
N PHE A 340 16.18 18.84 -22.47
CA PHE A 340 15.90 17.42 -22.23
C PHE A 340 15.48 17.17 -20.78
N ALA A 341 16.20 17.71 -19.79
CA ALA A 341 15.84 17.55 -18.38
C ALA A 341 14.42 18.08 -18.07
N VAL A 342 14.09 19.27 -18.57
CA VAL A 342 12.77 19.90 -18.39
C VAL A 342 11.67 19.08 -19.07
N LEU A 343 11.86 18.72 -20.35
CA LEU A 343 10.87 17.94 -21.10
C LEU A 343 10.69 16.54 -20.51
N PHE A 344 11.77 15.90 -20.06
CA PHE A 344 11.73 14.60 -19.41
C PHE A 344 10.90 14.66 -18.13
N TYR A 345 11.10 15.66 -17.27
CA TYR A 345 10.33 15.84 -16.04
C TYR A 345 8.82 15.94 -16.31
N PHE A 346 8.40 16.81 -17.24
CA PHE A 346 6.97 17.02 -17.50
C PHE A 346 6.32 15.85 -18.25
N VAL A 347 7.01 15.24 -19.23
CA VAL A 347 6.46 14.10 -19.96
C VAL A 347 6.16 12.94 -19.03
N HIS A 348 7.05 12.62 -18.08
CA HIS A 348 6.87 11.46 -17.21
C HIS A 348 5.81 11.65 -16.11
N HIS A 349 5.27 12.86 -15.96
CA HIS A 349 4.12 13.13 -15.11
C HIS A 349 2.77 12.99 -15.85
N LEU A 350 2.76 12.78 -17.17
CA LEU A 350 1.51 12.75 -17.95
C LEU A 350 0.55 11.62 -17.55
N ILE A 351 1.04 10.48 -17.05
CA ILE A 351 0.17 9.38 -16.60
C ILE A 351 -0.34 9.66 -15.18
N GLU A 352 0.58 9.91 -14.24
CA GLU A 352 0.26 9.96 -12.81
C GLU A 352 -0.31 11.33 -12.35
N SER A 353 -0.15 12.40 -13.13
CA SER A 353 -0.59 13.78 -12.81
C SER A 353 -1.61 14.36 -13.80
N THR A 354 -2.49 13.52 -14.36
CA THR A 354 -3.58 13.97 -15.26
C THR A 354 -4.94 13.39 -14.86
N VAL A 355 -5.49 12.48 -15.66
CA VAL A 355 -6.90 12.08 -15.64
C VAL A 355 -7.20 10.89 -14.75
N LEU A 356 -6.18 10.13 -14.34
CA LEU A 356 -6.37 8.93 -13.53
C LEU A 356 -6.80 9.31 -12.09
N PRO A 357 -7.83 8.67 -11.50
CA PRO A 357 -8.36 8.98 -10.17
C PRO A 357 -7.44 8.48 -9.05
N LEU A 358 -6.18 8.91 -9.06
CA LEU A 358 -5.17 8.64 -8.04
C LEU A 358 -5.21 9.72 -6.95
N GLU A 359 -4.45 9.55 -5.85
CA GLU A 359 -4.22 10.65 -4.91
C GLU A 359 -3.56 11.84 -5.63
N LEU A 360 -3.71 13.04 -5.07
CA LEU A 360 -3.12 14.25 -5.64
C LEU A 360 -1.60 14.23 -5.53
N VAL A 361 -1.08 14.03 -4.32
CA VAL A 361 0.35 14.13 -4.04
C VAL A 361 0.90 12.79 -3.58
N PHE A 362 1.91 12.29 -4.29
CA PHE A 362 2.73 11.16 -3.86
C PHE A 362 4.15 11.32 -4.39
N GLU A 363 5.12 11.23 -3.49
CA GLU A 363 6.49 11.62 -3.79
C GLU A 363 7.22 10.57 -4.63
N HIS A 364 6.91 9.28 -4.46
CA HIS A 364 7.49 8.21 -5.28
C HIS A 364 7.19 8.36 -6.79
N ARG A 365 6.20 9.16 -7.18
CA ARG A 365 5.94 9.52 -8.58
C ARG A 365 7.10 10.28 -9.22
N ASN A 366 7.89 10.99 -8.41
CA ASN A 366 9.02 11.78 -8.88
C ASN A 366 10.30 10.94 -9.08
N TYR A 367 10.34 9.68 -8.67
CA TYR A 367 11.56 8.87 -8.74
C TYR A 367 12.09 8.75 -10.18
N LEU A 368 11.22 8.44 -11.15
CA LEU A 368 11.57 8.41 -12.58
C LEU A 368 11.70 9.83 -13.18
N PRO A 369 10.70 10.74 -13.11
CA PRO A 369 10.76 12.07 -13.72
C PRO A 369 11.98 12.92 -13.32
N SER A 370 12.51 12.73 -12.11
CA SER A 370 13.62 13.54 -11.57
C SER A 370 15.02 13.08 -11.97
N MET A 371 15.18 11.92 -12.63
CA MET A 371 16.49 11.30 -12.93
C MET A 371 17.48 12.23 -13.63
N PHE A 372 16.99 13.15 -14.48
CA PHE A 372 17.83 14.10 -15.21
C PHE A 372 17.65 15.55 -14.78
N LEU A 373 16.81 15.82 -13.77
CA LEU A 373 16.44 17.17 -13.34
C LEU A 373 17.65 17.98 -12.83
N PHE A 374 18.62 17.31 -12.20
CA PHE A 374 19.82 17.94 -11.65
C PHE A 374 20.97 18.11 -12.66
N LEU A 375 20.82 17.63 -13.89
CA LEU A 375 21.85 17.78 -14.93
C LEU A 375 22.18 19.25 -15.25
N PRO A 376 21.20 20.17 -15.40
CA PRO A 376 21.49 21.58 -15.66
C PRO A 376 22.14 22.27 -14.46
N VAL A 377 21.78 21.86 -13.23
CA VAL A 377 22.40 22.35 -11.99
C VAL A 377 23.87 21.98 -11.95
N ALA A 378 24.20 20.73 -12.25
CA ALA A 378 25.58 20.25 -12.31
C ALA A 378 26.41 20.96 -13.40
N LEU A 379 25.82 21.23 -14.57
CA LEU A 379 26.45 22.03 -15.63
C LEU A 379 26.76 23.46 -15.17
N GLY A 380 25.80 24.10 -14.48
CA GLY A 380 25.96 25.43 -13.90
C GLY A 380 27.07 25.48 -12.86
N LEU A 381 27.07 24.54 -11.91
CA LEU A 381 28.09 24.42 -10.87
C LEU A 381 29.49 24.23 -11.48
N ASN A 382 29.63 23.30 -12.44
CA ASN A 382 30.91 23.07 -13.12
C ASN A 382 31.40 24.35 -13.83
N ARG A 383 30.50 25.07 -14.51
CA ARG A 383 30.84 26.34 -15.18
C ARG A 383 31.33 27.39 -14.18
N LEU A 384 30.65 27.55 -13.05
CA LEU A 384 31.06 28.49 -12.00
C LEU A 384 32.44 28.13 -11.42
N LEU A 385 32.64 26.84 -11.09
CA LEU A 385 33.93 26.35 -10.61
C LEU A 385 35.05 26.59 -11.63
N ALA A 386 34.82 26.34 -12.92
CA ALA A 386 35.81 26.57 -13.97
C ALA A 386 36.18 28.06 -14.12
N ILE A 387 35.20 28.97 -14.07
CA ILE A 387 35.42 30.42 -14.14
C ILE A 387 36.27 30.90 -12.95
N TYR A 388 35.86 30.54 -11.73
CA TYR A 388 36.51 31.06 -10.53
C TYR A 388 37.80 30.33 -10.16
N ARG A 389 38.03 29.12 -10.66
CA ARG A 389 39.34 28.45 -10.54
C ARG A 389 40.48 29.30 -11.09
N GLN A 390 40.22 30.06 -12.16
CA GLN A 390 41.19 30.96 -12.78
C GLN A 390 41.10 32.39 -12.24
N ARG A 391 39.90 32.87 -11.86
CA ARG A 391 39.70 34.27 -11.43
C ARG A 391 39.96 34.54 -9.94
N SER A 392 39.57 33.63 -9.05
CA SER A 392 39.70 33.83 -7.60
C SER A 392 39.66 32.49 -6.86
N ARG A 393 40.80 32.09 -6.28
CA ARG A 393 40.89 30.86 -5.47
C ARG A 393 39.95 30.89 -4.28
N PHE A 394 39.77 32.05 -3.64
CA PHE A 394 38.83 32.21 -2.53
C PHE A 394 37.40 31.84 -2.96
N ILE A 395 36.90 32.45 -4.04
CA ILE A 395 35.53 32.17 -4.54
C ILE A 395 35.40 30.71 -4.98
N TYR A 396 36.43 30.14 -5.62
CA TYR A 396 36.44 28.73 -5.99
C TYR A 396 36.25 27.81 -4.77
N TYR A 397 37.05 27.99 -3.71
CA TYR A 397 36.95 27.17 -2.50
C TYR A 397 35.63 27.42 -1.75
N THR A 398 35.10 28.64 -1.76
CA THR A 398 33.78 28.94 -1.20
C THR A 398 32.67 28.17 -1.95
N ILE A 399 32.65 28.21 -3.29
CA ILE A 399 31.66 27.48 -4.10
C ILE A 399 31.79 25.96 -3.87
N ALA A 400 33.02 25.44 -3.89
CA ALA A 400 33.27 24.02 -3.63
C ALA A 400 32.85 23.61 -2.21
N GLY A 401 33.13 24.44 -1.20
CA GLY A 401 32.72 24.23 0.19
C GLY A 401 31.21 24.25 0.37
N VAL A 402 30.50 25.21 -0.26
CA VAL A 402 29.03 25.27 -0.26
C VAL A 402 28.42 24.05 -0.95
N ALA A 403 28.98 23.60 -2.07
CA ALA A 403 28.51 22.39 -2.75
C ALA A 403 28.73 21.14 -1.88
N ALA A 404 29.91 21.00 -1.26
CA ALA A 404 30.21 19.89 -0.36
C ALA A 404 29.28 19.88 0.87
N PHE A 405 29.05 21.05 1.48
CA PHE A 405 28.06 21.20 2.55
C PHE A 405 26.66 20.84 2.09
N GLY A 406 26.25 21.26 0.89
CA GLY A 406 24.96 20.91 0.31
C GLY A 406 24.75 19.40 0.15
N PHE A 407 25.79 18.66 -0.25
CA PHE A 407 25.74 17.19 -0.30
C PHE A 407 25.64 16.54 1.07
N LEU A 408 26.41 17.05 2.05
CA LEU A 408 26.32 16.56 3.43
C LEU A 408 24.93 16.82 4.02
N PHE A 409 24.41 18.03 3.83
CA PHE A 409 23.07 18.42 4.26
C PHE A 409 22.00 17.53 3.62
N LEU A 410 22.08 17.31 2.30
CA LEU A 410 21.15 16.43 1.60
C LEU A 410 21.21 14.99 2.14
N GLY A 411 22.42 14.49 2.38
CA GLY A 411 22.62 13.17 2.98
C GLY A 411 22.02 13.05 4.38
N ILE A 412 22.23 14.06 5.24
CA ILE A 412 21.63 14.11 6.58
C ILE A 412 20.10 14.12 6.48
N CYS A 413 19.52 14.95 5.61
CA CYS A 413 18.07 15.00 5.41
C CYS A 413 17.50 13.63 4.99
N THR A 414 18.17 12.91 4.09
CA THR A 414 17.75 11.57 3.67
C THR A 414 17.87 10.55 4.80
N TYR A 415 18.99 10.57 5.52
CA TYR A 415 19.20 9.66 6.65
C TYR A 415 18.16 9.89 7.76
N VAL A 416 17.89 11.14 8.12
CA VAL A 416 16.89 11.53 9.12
C VAL A 416 15.49 11.11 8.67
N ARG A 417 15.15 11.37 7.41
CA ARG A 417 13.81 11.09 6.91
C ARG A 417 13.50 9.58 6.81
N ASN A 418 14.51 8.71 6.74
CA ASN A 418 14.28 7.26 6.82
C ASN A 418 13.63 6.83 8.15
N TYR A 419 13.83 7.58 9.25
CA TYR A 419 13.18 7.28 10.53
C TYR A 419 11.66 7.43 10.49
N ASP A 420 11.13 8.31 9.62
CA ASP A 420 9.68 8.41 9.43
C ASP A 420 9.11 7.05 8.98
N TRP A 421 9.87 6.27 8.21
CA TRP A 421 9.42 4.99 7.63
C TRP A 421 9.83 3.76 8.44
N GLN A 422 10.37 3.94 9.65
CA GLN A 422 10.89 2.83 10.45
C GLN A 422 9.79 1.91 10.97
N SER A 423 8.64 2.45 11.36
CA SER A 423 7.52 1.68 11.91
C SER A 423 6.18 2.31 11.50
N PRO A 424 5.06 1.57 11.61
CA PRO A 424 3.75 2.18 11.41
C PRO A 424 3.49 3.37 12.35
N GLU A 425 3.99 3.30 13.59
CA GLU A 425 3.86 4.38 14.57
C GLU A 425 4.59 5.66 14.13
N SER A 426 5.89 5.56 13.82
CA SER A 426 6.71 6.71 13.40
C SER A 426 6.16 7.36 12.12
N LEU A 427 5.67 6.55 11.19
CA LEU A 427 5.10 7.02 9.92
C LEU A 427 3.89 7.93 10.16
N TRP A 428 2.96 7.48 11.00
CA TRP A 428 1.73 8.24 11.23
C TRP A 428 1.92 9.38 12.22
N GLN A 429 2.82 9.26 13.20
CA GLN A 429 3.22 10.39 14.04
C GLN A 429 3.83 11.52 13.21
N SER A 430 4.77 11.19 12.31
CA SER A 430 5.36 12.17 11.39
C SER A 430 4.30 12.81 10.48
N ALA A 431 3.36 12.02 9.96
CA ALA A 431 2.26 12.53 9.15
C ALA A 431 1.31 13.46 9.92
N ILE A 432 1.05 13.21 11.21
CA ILE A 432 0.24 14.10 12.06
C ILE A 432 0.93 15.46 12.23
N VAL A 433 2.24 15.50 12.45
CA VAL A 433 2.98 16.76 12.59
C VAL A 433 2.91 17.59 11.31
N LYS A 434 3.01 16.94 10.15
CA LYS A 434 3.11 17.59 8.83
C LYS A 434 1.75 17.91 8.20
N ALA A 435 0.71 17.18 8.58
CA ALA A 435 -0.66 17.35 8.09
C ALA A 435 -1.69 17.21 9.23
N PRO A 436 -1.64 18.08 10.25
CA PRO A 436 -2.41 17.94 11.50
C PRO A 436 -3.92 18.09 11.34
N ASP A 437 -4.36 18.61 10.20
CA ASP A 437 -5.76 18.81 9.88
C ASP A 437 -6.41 17.61 9.18
N LEU A 438 -5.64 16.59 8.80
CA LEU A 438 -6.15 15.46 8.02
C LEU A 438 -6.62 14.31 8.90
N THR A 439 -7.74 13.69 8.56
CA THR A 439 -8.27 12.52 9.29
C THR A 439 -7.38 11.28 9.16
N ARG A 440 -6.76 11.06 8.00
CA ARG A 440 -6.08 9.80 7.66
C ARG A 440 -4.88 9.48 8.58
N PRO A 441 -4.00 10.43 8.95
CA PRO A 441 -2.92 10.14 9.89
C PRO A 441 -3.40 9.65 11.26
N TYR A 442 -4.38 10.33 11.86
CA TYR A 442 -4.95 9.93 13.16
C TYR A 442 -5.66 8.58 13.09
N HIS A 443 -6.46 8.35 12.04
CA HIS A 443 -7.16 7.07 11.86
C HIS A 443 -6.18 5.89 11.78
N ASN A 444 -5.12 6.02 10.98
CA ASN A 444 -4.18 4.90 10.82
C ASN A 444 -3.29 4.70 12.06
N LEU A 445 -2.93 5.77 12.79
CA LEU A 445 -2.25 5.64 14.07
C LEU A 445 -3.15 4.99 15.13
N ALA A 446 -4.43 5.35 15.17
CA ALA A 446 -5.42 4.72 16.03
C ALA A 446 -5.57 3.23 15.71
N TRP A 447 -5.61 2.87 14.42
CA TRP A 447 -5.68 1.48 13.97
C TRP A 447 -4.43 0.67 14.35
N PHE A 448 -3.25 1.30 14.34
CA PHE A 448 -2.04 0.69 14.88
C PHE A 448 -2.19 0.38 16.38
N TYR A 449 -2.61 1.35 17.20
CA TYR A 449 -2.80 1.13 18.65
C TYR A 449 -3.91 0.12 18.96
N GLU A 450 -4.98 0.09 18.16
CA GLU A 450 -6.04 -0.92 18.27
C GLU A 450 -5.47 -2.34 18.10
N ARG A 451 -4.61 -2.54 17.09
CA ARG A 451 -4.00 -3.85 16.80
C ARG A 451 -2.92 -4.25 17.80
N THR A 452 -2.24 -3.29 18.41
CA THR A 452 -1.27 -3.56 19.49
C THR A 452 -1.94 -3.69 20.86
N GLY A 453 -3.25 -3.42 20.96
CA GLY A 453 -4.07 -3.63 22.15
C GLY A 453 -4.26 -2.38 23.04
N ASP A 454 -3.59 -1.26 22.73
CA ASP A 454 -3.76 0.02 23.42
C ASP A 454 -5.04 0.73 22.92
N THR A 455 -6.17 0.14 23.29
CA THR A 455 -7.49 0.57 22.84
C THR A 455 -7.91 1.94 23.40
N ASP A 456 -7.28 2.43 24.48
CA ASP A 456 -7.52 3.77 25.01
C ASP A 456 -6.90 4.84 24.12
N LYS A 457 -5.63 4.70 23.73
CA LYS A 457 -5.01 5.59 22.74
C LYS A 457 -5.72 5.52 21.40
N ALA A 458 -6.13 4.32 20.98
CA ALA A 458 -6.87 4.14 19.74
C ALA A 458 -8.18 4.95 19.75
N LEU A 459 -9.00 4.84 20.79
CA LEU A 459 -10.24 5.61 20.92
C LEU A 459 -9.99 7.12 20.95
N ALA A 460 -8.98 7.59 21.70
CA ALA A 460 -8.65 9.01 21.75
C ALA A 460 -8.27 9.57 20.36
N LEU A 461 -7.43 8.85 19.62
CA LEU A 461 -7.03 9.23 18.26
C LEU A 461 -8.17 9.12 17.25
N TYR A 462 -9.03 8.11 17.36
CA TYR A 462 -10.22 8.01 16.52
C TYR A 462 -11.19 9.18 16.76
N THR A 463 -11.38 9.61 18.00
CA THR A 463 -12.18 10.81 18.32
C THR A 463 -11.61 12.05 17.62
N VAL A 464 -10.29 12.27 17.72
CA VAL A 464 -9.64 13.37 17.00
C VAL A 464 -9.85 13.22 15.49
N ALA A 465 -9.69 12.02 14.94
CA ALA A 465 -9.85 11.74 13.50
C ALA A 465 -11.25 12.13 12.98
N LEU A 466 -12.32 11.97 13.78
CA LEU A 466 -13.69 12.35 13.43
C LEU A 466 -13.90 13.86 13.30
N GLU A 467 -13.08 14.68 13.97
CA GLU A 467 -13.14 16.14 13.93
C GLU A 467 -12.32 16.74 12.77
N LYS A 468 -11.35 15.98 12.25
CA LYS A 468 -10.43 16.43 11.20
C LYS A 468 -11.04 16.47 9.80
N LYS A 469 -10.38 17.18 8.89
CA LYS A 469 -10.76 17.31 7.48
C LYS A 469 -10.65 15.97 6.78
N VAL A 470 -11.71 15.61 6.09
CA VAL A 470 -11.81 14.38 5.32
C VAL A 470 -11.46 14.67 3.86
N HIS A 471 -10.20 14.41 3.48
CA HIS A 471 -9.77 14.37 2.08
C HIS A 471 -10.23 13.09 1.34
N ASP A 472 -11.21 12.34 1.85
CA ASP A 472 -11.68 11.12 1.21
C ASP A 472 -13.17 10.94 1.53
N LYS A 473 -14.03 11.44 0.62
CA LYS A 473 -15.42 11.81 0.90
C LYS A 473 -16.32 10.66 1.36
N ARG A 474 -15.89 9.40 1.32
CA ARG A 474 -16.82 8.28 1.49
C ARG A 474 -16.69 7.43 2.73
N LEU A 475 -15.50 7.14 3.25
CA LEU A 475 -15.38 5.92 4.04
C LEU A 475 -14.54 6.02 5.31
N LYS A 476 -13.83 7.12 5.58
CA LYS A 476 -13.01 7.18 6.80
C LYS A 476 -13.78 7.51 8.07
N LYS A 477 -14.77 8.41 8.05
CA LYS A 477 -15.59 8.65 9.27
C LYS A 477 -16.40 7.41 9.62
N THR A 478 -17.07 6.80 8.65
CA THR A 478 -17.86 5.58 8.88
C THR A 478 -16.99 4.40 9.30
N ARG A 479 -15.80 4.22 8.70
CA ARG A 479 -14.81 3.20 9.15
C ARG A 479 -14.18 3.52 10.50
N THR A 480 -13.96 4.79 10.83
CA THR A 480 -13.51 5.21 12.16
C THR A 480 -14.56 4.85 13.20
N LEU A 481 -15.82 5.19 12.94
CA LEU A 481 -16.95 4.81 13.79
C LEU A 481 -17.10 3.28 13.89
N GLU A 482 -16.83 2.54 12.82
CA GLU A 482 -16.78 1.07 12.81
C GLU A 482 -15.74 0.52 13.76
N ASN A 483 -14.51 0.99 13.65
CA ASN A 483 -13.42 0.54 14.51
C ASN A 483 -13.70 0.92 15.98
N MET A 484 -14.19 2.15 16.23
CA MET A 484 -14.62 2.55 17.58
C MET A 484 -15.75 1.69 18.13
N ALA A 485 -16.77 1.38 17.32
CA ALA A 485 -17.86 0.50 17.74
C ALA A 485 -17.37 -0.92 18.05
N GLY A 486 -16.41 -1.44 17.28
CA GLY A 486 -15.75 -2.71 17.55
C GLY A 486 -15.06 -2.71 18.91
N ILE A 487 -14.29 -1.66 19.23
CA ILE A 487 -13.63 -1.50 20.53
C ILE A 487 -14.67 -1.40 21.66
N TYR A 488 -15.70 -0.56 21.52
CA TYR A 488 -16.74 -0.41 22.53
C TYR A 488 -17.52 -1.70 22.77
N TYR A 489 -17.83 -2.43 21.70
CA TYR A 489 -18.49 -3.73 21.77
C TYR A 489 -17.63 -4.74 22.56
N GLN A 490 -16.33 -4.83 22.26
CA GLN A 490 -15.41 -5.72 22.99
C GLN A 490 -15.25 -5.34 24.47
N ARG A 491 -15.42 -4.06 24.81
CA ARG A 491 -15.43 -3.58 26.20
C ARG A 491 -16.78 -3.76 26.91
N GLY A 492 -17.79 -4.30 26.24
CA GLY A 492 -19.17 -4.44 26.76
C GLY A 492 -19.94 -3.12 26.83
N ASN A 493 -19.41 -2.02 26.28
CA ASN A 493 -20.10 -0.73 26.21
C ASN A 493 -20.99 -0.68 24.97
N PHE A 494 -22.09 -1.43 25.01
CA PHE A 494 -22.99 -1.59 23.86
C PHE A 494 -23.71 -0.29 23.47
N GLU A 495 -23.99 0.60 24.42
CA GLU A 495 -24.59 1.90 24.16
C GLU A 495 -23.70 2.77 23.25
N LYS A 496 -22.41 2.91 23.59
CA LYS A 496 -21.46 3.65 22.75
C LYS A 496 -21.25 2.97 21.40
N ALA A 497 -21.18 1.64 21.37
CA ALA A 497 -21.07 0.89 20.12
C ALA A 497 -22.27 1.13 19.20
N GLN A 498 -23.48 1.12 19.76
CA GLN A 498 -24.73 1.41 19.06
C GLN A 498 -24.73 2.84 18.51
N ASN A 499 -24.34 3.83 19.31
CA ASN A 499 -24.29 5.22 18.89
C ASN A 499 -23.33 5.42 17.70
N CYS A 500 -22.13 4.82 17.75
CA CYS A 500 -21.18 4.88 16.65
C CYS A 500 -21.74 4.24 15.36
N MET A 501 -22.42 3.10 15.45
CA MET A 501 -23.04 2.44 14.29
C MET A 501 -24.27 3.17 13.75
N ALA A 502 -25.10 3.74 14.62
CA ALA A 502 -26.22 4.57 14.21
C ALA A 502 -25.73 5.82 13.45
N GLU A 503 -24.66 6.46 13.93
CA GLU A 503 -24.04 7.61 13.26
C GLU A 503 -23.43 7.20 11.91
N ALA A 504 -22.70 6.07 11.85
CA ALA A 504 -22.13 5.56 10.59
C ALA A 504 -23.23 5.28 9.54
N LEU A 505 -24.35 4.68 9.97
CA LEU A 505 -25.50 4.41 9.12
C LEU A 505 -26.17 5.71 8.65
N ALA A 506 -26.35 6.69 9.54
CA ALA A 506 -26.92 8.00 9.20
C ALA A 506 -26.06 8.73 8.16
N LEU A 507 -24.72 8.67 8.28
CA LEU A 507 -23.79 9.24 7.31
C LEU A 507 -23.93 8.59 5.93
N VAL A 508 -24.14 7.27 5.85
CA VAL A 508 -24.37 6.58 4.57
C VAL A 508 -25.72 6.96 3.96
N LYS A 509 -26.76 7.12 4.79
CA LYS A 509 -28.14 7.46 4.38
C LYS A 509 -28.35 8.93 3.97
N ALA A 510 -27.47 9.85 4.36
CA ALA A 510 -27.61 11.28 4.06
C ALA A 510 -27.69 11.56 2.53
N LYS A 511 -28.62 12.44 2.12
CA LYS A 511 -29.04 12.73 0.72
C LYS A 511 -27.87 13.02 -0.23
N GLY A 512 -28.00 12.55 -1.48
CA GLY A 512 -27.06 12.80 -2.61
C GLY A 512 -26.18 11.61 -3.02
N ARG A 513 -26.47 10.41 -2.50
CA ARG A 513 -25.55 9.25 -2.53
C ARG A 513 -26.19 7.94 -2.98
N ASP A 514 -27.18 7.97 -3.87
CA ASP A 514 -27.78 6.72 -4.35
C ASP A 514 -26.89 6.01 -5.38
N THR A 515 -25.83 5.37 -4.88
CA THR A 515 -24.94 4.52 -5.66
C THR A 515 -25.04 3.08 -5.15
N GLY A 516 -24.74 2.10 -6.01
CA GLY A 516 -24.72 0.68 -5.60
C GLY A 516 -23.82 0.41 -4.39
N LEU A 517 -22.73 1.19 -4.22
CA LEU A 517 -21.83 1.10 -3.07
C LEU A 517 -22.49 1.61 -1.77
N SER A 518 -23.17 2.75 -1.81
CA SER A 518 -23.86 3.30 -0.63
C SER A 518 -24.91 2.33 -0.10
N ARG A 519 -25.71 1.72 -0.98
CA ARG A 519 -26.70 0.70 -0.60
C ARG A 519 -26.04 -0.55 0.01
N ARG A 520 -24.87 -0.95 -0.51
CA ARG A 520 -24.10 -2.07 0.06
C ARG A 520 -23.57 -1.74 1.46
N MET A 521 -23.04 -0.54 1.66
CA MET A 521 -22.56 -0.07 2.97
C MET A 521 -23.70 0.12 3.96
N GLU A 522 -24.85 0.59 3.52
CA GLU A 522 -26.05 0.72 4.35
C GLU A 522 -26.46 -0.62 4.94
N ARG A 523 -26.62 -1.65 4.09
CA ARG A 523 -26.90 -3.02 4.54
C ARG A 523 -25.83 -3.55 5.49
N TYR A 524 -24.57 -3.25 5.21
CA TYR A 524 -23.46 -3.66 6.06
C TYR A 524 -23.55 -3.06 7.47
N TYR A 525 -23.77 -1.74 7.57
CA TYR A 525 -23.91 -1.08 8.87
C TYR A 525 -25.22 -1.45 9.58
N MET A 526 -26.31 -1.68 8.85
CA MET A 526 -27.54 -2.26 9.43
C MET A 526 -27.28 -3.64 10.02
N PHE A 527 -26.55 -4.51 9.31
CA PHE A 527 -26.17 -5.82 9.84
C PHE A 527 -25.31 -5.70 11.10
N LYS A 528 -24.31 -4.81 11.11
CA LYS A 528 -23.47 -4.55 12.30
C LYS A 528 -24.29 -4.03 13.48
N LEU A 529 -25.20 -3.09 13.22
CA LEU A 529 -26.11 -2.57 14.24
C LEU A 529 -27.07 -3.66 14.74
N CYS A 530 -27.45 -4.63 13.90
CA CYS A 530 -28.28 -5.78 14.26
C CYS A 530 -27.58 -6.65 15.30
N LEU A 531 -26.28 -6.91 15.10
CA LEU A 531 -25.46 -7.66 16.05
C LEU A 531 -25.37 -6.96 17.41
N ILE A 532 -25.31 -5.63 17.42
CA ILE A 532 -25.28 -4.84 18.66
C ILE A 532 -26.65 -4.91 19.36
N TYR A 533 -27.75 -4.68 18.63
CA TYR A 533 -29.10 -4.78 19.20
C TYR A 533 -29.43 -6.16 19.73
N ALA A 534 -28.89 -7.23 19.14
CA ALA A 534 -29.12 -8.58 19.65
C ALA A 534 -28.75 -8.71 21.14
N ARG A 535 -27.82 -7.88 21.65
CA ARG A 535 -27.40 -7.82 23.05
C ARG A 535 -28.22 -6.85 23.90
N THR A 536 -28.71 -5.74 23.35
CA THR A 536 -29.35 -4.66 24.10
C THR A 536 -30.87 -4.61 23.95
N ASP A 537 -31.38 -4.96 22.77
CA ASP A 537 -32.80 -4.94 22.38
C ASP A 537 -33.07 -6.06 21.34
N PRO A 538 -33.28 -7.30 21.81
CA PRO A 538 -33.47 -8.46 20.93
C PRO A 538 -34.65 -8.32 19.97
N SER A 539 -35.73 -7.68 20.39
CA SER A 539 -36.92 -7.47 19.55
C SER A 539 -36.57 -6.58 18.36
N ARG A 540 -35.89 -5.45 18.60
CA ARG A 540 -35.44 -4.56 17.54
C ARG A 540 -34.41 -5.21 16.61
N ALA A 541 -33.59 -6.12 17.12
CA ALA A 541 -32.67 -6.90 16.32
C ALA A 541 -33.42 -7.84 15.36
N LEU A 542 -34.47 -8.53 15.84
CA LEU A 542 -35.32 -9.39 15.00
C LEU A 542 -36.01 -8.58 13.90
N ASP A 543 -36.62 -7.44 14.23
CA ASP A 543 -37.27 -6.54 13.25
C ASP A 543 -36.31 -6.10 12.14
N MET A 544 -35.09 -5.71 12.52
CA MET A 544 -34.09 -5.28 11.55
C MET A 544 -33.52 -6.44 10.72
N ALA A 545 -33.42 -7.64 11.30
CA ALA A 545 -33.05 -8.83 10.56
C ALA A 545 -34.12 -9.20 9.51
N ASP A 546 -35.40 -9.08 9.85
CA ASP A 546 -36.52 -9.34 8.93
C ASP A 546 -36.50 -8.35 7.76
N HIS A 547 -36.28 -7.05 8.04
CA HIS A 547 -36.10 -6.04 6.99
C HIS A 547 -34.95 -6.40 6.04
N LEU A 548 -33.79 -6.79 6.57
CA LEU A 548 -32.63 -7.17 5.74
C LEU A 548 -32.88 -8.47 4.95
N LEU A 549 -33.59 -9.44 5.51
CA LEU A 549 -33.91 -10.70 4.82
C LEU A 549 -34.88 -10.49 3.65
N ALA A 550 -35.79 -9.53 3.77
CA ALA A 550 -36.74 -9.14 2.72
C ALA A 550 -36.07 -8.42 1.54
N GLU A 551 -34.88 -7.84 1.71
CA GLU A 551 -34.18 -7.14 0.64
C GLU A 551 -33.66 -8.13 -0.44
N PRO A 552 -34.07 -7.98 -1.72
CA PRO A 552 -33.64 -8.88 -2.80
C PRO A 552 -32.13 -8.87 -3.07
N ALA A 553 -31.46 -7.75 -2.76
CA ALA A 553 -30.03 -7.54 -3.01
C ALA A 553 -29.13 -8.19 -1.94
N VAL A 554 -29.69 -8.79 -0.89
CA VAL A 554 -28.93 -9.50 0.15
C VAL A 554 -28.60 -10.91 -0.35
N GLY A 555 -27.31 -11.17 -0.55
CA GLY A 555 -26.84 -12.46 -1.06
C GLY A 555 -26.99 -13.62 -0.05
N PRO A 556 -26.90 -14.88 -0.51
CA PRO A 556 -27.10 -16.08 0.31
C PRO A 556 -26.24 -16.13 1.58
N ALA A 557 -24.96 -15.73 1.49
CA ALA A 557 -24.05 -15.72 2.63
C ALA A 557 -24.51 -14.77 3.75
N THR A 558 -24.99 -13.58 3.39
CA THR A 558 -25.50 -12.61 4.39
C THR A 558 -26.84 -13.08 4.95
N LYS A 559 -27.72 -13.67 4.12
CA LYS A 559 -28.98 -14.27 4.59
C LYS A 559 -28.73 -15.40 5.59
N SER A 560 -27.79 -16.29 5.32
CA SER A 560 -27.36 -17.34 6.26
C SER A 560 -26.93 -16.77 7.61
N ARG A 561 -26.12 -15.69 7.60
CA ARG A 561 -25.69 -14.99 8.83
C ARG A 561 -26.87 -14.36 9.59
N LEU A 562 -27.85 -13.81 8.89
CA LEU A 562 -29.06 -13.21 9.49
C LEU A 562 -29.96 -14.28 10.13
N PHE A 563 -30.20 -15.40 9.45
CA PHE A 563 -30.93 -16.53 10.03
C PHE A 563 -30.21 -17.11 11.25
N ALA A 564 -28.88 -17.25 11.18
CA ALA A 564 -28.07 -17.69 12.32
C ALA A 564 -28.15 -16.70 13.50
N LEU A 565 -28.21 -15.40 13.23
CA LEU A 565 -28.41 -14.36 14.25
C LEU A 565 -29.79 -14.46 14.91
N ARG A 566 -30.87 -14.57 14.12
CA ARG A 566 -32.25 -14.74 14.62
C ARG A 566 -32.36 -16.00 15.48
N ALA A 567 -31.81 -17.12 15.01
CA ALA A 567 -31.79 -18.37 15.76
C ALA A 567 -31.13 -18.22 17.14
N ARG A 568 -30.01 -17.50 17.21
CA ARG A 568 -29.28 -17.27 18.46
C ARG A 568 -30.08 -16.40 19.44
N ILE A 569 -30.73 -15.36 18.94
CA ILE A 569 -31.67 -14.54 19.74
C ILE A 569 -32.81 -15.42 20.29
N LEU A 570 -33.41 -16.26 19.44
CA LEU A 570 -34.47 -17.18 19.84
C LEU A 570 -34.00 -18.21 20.87
N LEU A 571 -32.78 -18.75 20.73
CA LEU A 571 -32.18 -19.64 21.74
C LEU A 571 -32.00 -18.92 23.07
N ALA A 572 -31.54 -17.67 23.07
CA ALA A 572 -31.42 -16.87 24.29
C ALA A 572 -32.78 -16.62 24.97
N GLN A 573 -33.87 -16.64 24.20
CA GLN A 573 -35.26 -16.54 24.68
C GLN A 573 -35.91 -17.91 24.96
N ASN A 574 -35.15 -19.00 24.92
CA ASN A 574 -35.62 -20.38 25.12
C ASN A 574 -36.66 -20.87 24.07
N HIS A 575 -36.65 -20.31 22.86
CA HIS A 575 -37.51 -20.71 21.75
C HIS A 575 -36.79 -21.69 20.81
N SER A 576 -36.36 -22.85 21.33
CA SER A 576 -35.46 -23.79 20.65
C SER A 576 -36.02 -24.40 19.36
N ASN A 577 -37.32 -24.66 19.28
CA ASN A 577 -37.97 -25.15 18.06
C ASN A 577 -37.91 -24.12 16.92
N ALA A 578 -38.22 -22.85 17.22
CA ALA A 578 -38.16 -21.77 16.24
C ALA A 578 -36.70 -21.51 15.82
N ALA A 579 -35.77 -21.54 16.76
CA ALA A 579 -34.35 -21.40 16.46
C ALA A 579 -33.82 -22.52 15.54
N LEU A 580 -34.28 -23.76 15.71
CA LEU A 580 -33.88 -24.86 14.84
C LEU A 580 -34.34 -24.65 13.40
N ALA A 581 -35.56 -24.16 13.18
CA ALA A 581 -36.07 -23.84 11.84
C ALA A 581 -35.23 -22.74 11.16
N GLU A 582 -34.83 -21.71 11.90
CA GLU A 582 -33.93 -20.66 11.41
C GLU A 582 -32.54 -21.20 11.06
N LEU A 583 -31.97 -22.07 11.89
CA LEU A 583 -30.66 -22.69 11.62
C LEU A 583 -30.68 -23.62 10.42
N GLN A 584 -31.80 -24.31 10.17
CA GLN A 584 -31.98 -25.11 8.96
C GLN A 584 -31.95 -24.24 7.70
N GLN A 585 -32.61 -23.07 7.73
CA GLN A 585 -32.52 -22.11 6.63
C GLN A 585 -31.09 -21.57 6.46
N ALA A 586 -30.40 -21.26 7.57
CA ALA A 586 -29.02 -20.80 7.54
C ALA A 586 -28.09 -21.85 6.91
N LEU A 587 -28.25 -23.12 7.28
CA LEU A 587 -27.44 -24.24 6.79
C LEU A 587 -27.74 -24.57 5.33
N ALA A 588 -29.00 -24.48 4.89
CA ALA A 588 -29.38 -24.68 3.49
C ALA A 588 -28.69 -23.66 2.55
N LEU A 589 -28.47 -22.43 3.03
CA LEU A 589 -27.80 -21.38 2.28
C LEU A 589 -26.27 -21.43 2.36
N ALA A 590 -25.71 -22.10 3.37
CA ALA A 590 -24.26 -22.21 3.60
C ALA A 590 -23.92 -23.55 4.31
N PRO A 591 -23.94 -24.68 3.58
CA PRO A 591 -23.82 -26.01 4.17
C PRO A 591 -22.41 -26.32 4.71
N ASP A 592 -21.41 -25.59 4.26
CA ASP A 592 -19.99 -25.70 4.62
C ASP A 592 -19.61 -24.89 5.87
N LYS A 593 -20.53 -24.10 6.42
CA LYS A 593 -20.27 -23.18 7.54
C LYS A 593 -20.31 -23.89 8.90
N THR A 594 -19.13 -24.30 9.37
CA THR A 594 -18.94 -24.98 10.66
C THR A 594 -19.34 -24.14 11.88
N ASP A 595 -19.41 -22.81 11.78
CA ASP A 595 -19.92 -21.92 12.84
C ASP A 595 -21.39 -22.15 13.18
N LEU A 596 -22.19 -22.68 12.26
CA LEU A 596 -23.61 -23.00 12.48
C LEU A 596 -23.80 -24.23 13.37
N PHE A 597 -22.79 -25.09 13.50
CA PHE A 597 -22.88 -26.30 14.31
C PHE A 597 -22.94 -26.01 15.81
N LEU A 598 -22.33 -24.92 16.28
CA LEU A 598 -22.42 -24.54 17.70
C LEU A 598 -23.87 -24.22 18.11
N PRO A 599 -24.59 -23.27 17.48
CA PRO A 599 -25.98 -23.00 17.84
C PRO A 599 -26.92 -24.18 17.55
N LEU A 600 -26.64 -25.02 16.53
CA LEU A 600 -27.39 -26.27 16.31
C LEU A 600 -27.23 -27.24 17.48
N GLY A 601 -26.01 -27.42 17.98
CA GLY A 601 -25.75 -28.24 19.16
C GLY A 601 -26.52 -27.75 20.38
N VAL A 602 -26.54 -26.43 20.60
CA VAL A 602 -27.29 -25.80 21.69
C VAL A 602 -28.80 -26.01 21.53
N ALA A 603 -29.34 -25.81 20.34
CA ALA A 603 -30.77 -26.02 20.06
C ALA A 603 -31.21 -27.46 20.38
N PHE A 604 -30.46 -28.47 19.93
CA PHE A 604 -30.77 -29.87 20.22
C PHE A 604 -30.62 -30.22 21.71
N GLY A 605 -29.67 -29.61 22.42
CA GLY A 605 -29.52 -29.80 23.86
C GLY A 605 -30.77 -29.34 24.63
N PHE A 606 -31.31 -28.17 24.31
CA PHE A 606 -32.54 -27.66 24.93
C PHE A 606 -33.81 -28.42 24.52
N LEU A 607 -33.78 -29.13 23.38
CA LEU A 607 -34.86 -30.02 22.96
C LEU A 607 -34.72 -31.43 23.56
N GLU A 608 -33.84 -31.62 24.54
CA GLU A 608 -33.54 -32.91 25.18
C GLU A 608 -32.95 -33.97 24.23
N GLU A 609 -32.57 -33.58 23.02
CA GLU A 609 -31.95 -34.44 22.01
C GLU A 609 -30.42 -34.48 22.14
N SER A 610 -29.96 -34.77 23.36
CA SER A 610 -28.56 -34.61 23.79
C SER A 610 -27.53 -35.32 22.90
N LYS A 611 -27.89 -36.47 22.30
CA LYS A 611 -27.02 -37.22 21.36
C LYS A 611 -26.80 -36.47 20.06
N LYS A 612 -27.83 -35.82 19.51
CA LYS A 612 -27.70 -34.99 18.30
C LYS A 612 -26.91 -33.72 18.62
N GLY A 613 -27.20 -33.10 19.77
CA GLY A 613 -26.43 -31.96 20.28
C GLY A 613 -24.92 -32.26 20.34
N GLU A 614 -24.55 -33.37 20.97
CA GLU A 614 -23.14 -33.82 21.07
C GLU A 614 -22.49 -34.02 19.70
N TRP A 615 -23.20 -34.57 18.72
CA TRP A 615 -22.67 -34.74 17.37
C TRP A 615 -22.28 -33.39 16.75
N PHE A 616 -23.15 -32.38 16.83
CA PHE A 616 -22.86 -31.04 16.29
C PHE A 616 -21.71 -30.34 17.03
N PHE A 617 -21.64 -30.45 18.36
CA PHE A 617 -20.51 -29.90 19.11
C PHE A 617 -19.18 -30.55 18.70
N ARG A 618 -19.16 -31.86 18.45
CA ARG A 618 -17.96 -32.56 17.97
C ARG A 618 -17.53 -32.08 16.58
N GLN A 619 -18.48 -31.87 15.67
CA GLN A 619 -18.17 -31.29 14.35
C GLN A 619 -17.63 -29.86 14.47
N TYR A 620 -18.25 -29.04 15.32
CA TYR A 620 -17.76 -27.68 15.60
C TYR A 620 -16.32 -27.68 16.13
N MET A 621 -16.01 -28.55 17.10
CA MET A 621 -14.68 -28.67 17.68
C MET A 621 -13.65 -29.28 16.72
N ALA A 622 -14.05 -30.21 15.84
CA ALA A 622 -13.16 -30.78 14.83
C ALA A 622 -12.66 -29.71 13.85
N GLY A 623 -13.53 -28.77 13.47
CA GLY A 623 -13.14 -27.61 12.66
C GLY A 623 -12.47 -26.48 13.45
N ARG A 624 -12.55 -26.49 14.79
CA ARG A 624 -12.06 -25.41 15.69
C ARG A 624 -11.51 -25.97 17.01
N PRO A 625 -10.38 -26.69 16.99
CA PRO A 625 -9.84 -27.37 18.17
C PRO A 625 -9.49 -26.40 19.31
N ASP A 626 -9.17 -25.14 18.99
CA ASP A 626 -8.80 -24.10 19.95
C ASP A 626 -10.01 -23.38 20.60
N SER A 627 -11.23 -23.58 20.08
CA SER A 627 -12.42 -22.88 20.57
C SER A 627 -12.90 -23.44 21.92
N GLY A 628 -12.85 -22.60 22.96
CA GLY A 628 -13.37 -22.96 24.29
C GLY A 628 -14.90 -23.04 24.36
N ALA A 629 -15.61 -22.36 23.45
CA ALA A 629 -17.07 -22.40 23.41
C ALA A 629 -17.57 -23.84 23.21
N GLY A 630 -16.94 -24.61 22.31
CA GLY A 630 -17.35 -26.00 22.05
C GLY A 630 -17.31 -26.87 23.31
N TRP A 631 -16.28 -26.71 24.14
CA TRP A 631 -16.11 -27.45 25.40
C TRP A 631 -17.17 -27.08 26.44
N LEU A 632 -17.42 -25.79 26.62
CA LEU A 632 -18.40 -25.29 27.58
C LEU A 632 -19.82 -25.73 27.24
N TYR A 633 -20.24 -25.53 25.99
CA TYR A 633 -21.58 -25.94 25.55
C TYR A 633 -21.75 -27.46 25.45
N LEU A 634 -20.68 -28.23 25.18
CA LEU A 634 -20.74 -29.68 25.29
C LEU A 634 -20.94 -30.15 26.74
N ALA A 635 -20.29 -29.50 27.70
CA ALA A 635 -20.53 -29.79 29.11
C ALA A 635 -21.94 -29.37 29.54
N GLU A 636 -22.43 -28.22 29.09
CA GLU A 636 -23.82 -27.77 29.31
C GLU A 636 -24.82 -28.81 28.80
N ASN A 637 -24.67 -29.28 27.57
CA ASN A 637 -25.52 -30.31 26.97
C ASN A 637 -25.54 -31.61 27.79
N ARG A 638 -24.40 -32.01 28.36
CA ARG A 638 -24.32 -33.19 29.25
C ARG A 638 -24.98 -32.96 30.60
N LEU A 639 -24.91 -31.75 31.13
CA LEU A 639 -25.59 -31.38 32.37
C LEU A 639 -27.11 -31.36 32.18
N LEU A 640 -27.59 -30.82 31.06
CA LEU A 640 -29.01 -30.89 30.66
C LEU A 640 -29.50 -32.34 30.54
N ALA A 641 -28.64 -33.26 30.09
CA ALA A 641 -28.93 -34.70 30.03
C ALA A 641 -28.85 -35.44 31.39
N GLY A 642 -28.49 -34.76 32.47
CA GLY A 642 -28.25 -35.37 33.79
C GLY A 642 -26.90 -36.11 33.95
N ASP A 643 -25.98 -36.04 32.97
CA ASP A 643 -24.66 -36.69 33.03
C ASP A 643 -23.59 -35.76 33.61
N THR A 644 -23.71 -35.48 34.91
CA THR A 644 -22.76 -34.64 35.65
C THR A 644 -21.34 -35.23 35.66
N LYS A 645 -21.20 -36.56 35.62
CA LYS A 645 -19.89 -37.24 35.66
C LYS A 645 -19.10 -36.97 34.38
N SER A 646 -19.72 -37.09 33.21
CA SER A 646 -19.07 -36.80 31.94
C SER A 646 -18.88 -35.31 31.70
N ALA A 647 -19.78 -34.46 32.20
CA ALA A 647 -19.59 -33.00 32.19
C ALA A 647 -18.36 -32.58 33.00
N ARG A 648 -18.18 -33.13 34.21
CA ARG A 648 -17.00 -32.84 35.04
C ARG A 648 -15.70 -33.30 34.39
N ARG A 649 -15.70 -34.48 33.73
CA ARG A 649 -14.55 -34.95 32.94
C ARG A 649 -14.24 -34.02 31.76
N CYS A 650 -15.28 -33.52 31.09
CA CYS A 650 -15.16 -32.54 30.00
C CYS A 650 -14.45 -31.26 30.48
N MET A 651 -14.90 -30.70 31.61
CA MET A 651 -14.32 -29.49 32.20
C MET A 651 -12.88 -29.70 32.71
N ALA A 652 -12.58 -30.86 33.30
CA ALA A 652 -11.21 -31.20 33.70
C ALA A 652 -10.25 -31.26 32.49
N ALA A 653 -10.69 -31.87 31.38
CA ALA A 653 -9.90 -31.91 30.14
C ALA A 653 -9.73 -30.51 29.52
N PHE A 654 -10.77 -29.67 29.58
CA PHE A 654 -10.74 -28.30 29.10
C PHE A 654 -9.68 -27.46 29.85
N ILE A 655 -9.61 -27.59 31.18
CA ILE A 655 -8.60 -26.88 32.00
C ILE A 655 -7.19 -27.46 31.80
N ALA A 656 -7.05 -28.79 31.73
CA ALA A 656 -5.75 -29.44 31.61
C ALA A 656 -4.99 -29.08 30.33
N THR A 657 -5.69 -28.63 29.29
CA THR A 657 -5.14 -28.32 27.97
C THR A 657 -4.91 -26.83 27.72
N ARG A 658 -5.25 -25.94 28.67
CA ARG A 658 -5.22 -24.48 28.47
C ARG A 658 -4.76 -23.71 29.71
N PRO A 659 -3.94 -22.65 29.55
CA PRO A 659 -3.60 -21.76 30.65
C PRO A 659 -4.83 -20.97 31.14
N LEU A 660 -4.87 -20.67 32.44
CA LEU A 660 -5.95 -19.90 33.10
C LEU A 660 -6.22 -18.56 32.43
N THR A 661 -5.19 -17.89 31.89
CA THR A 661 -5.32 -16.63 31.15
C THR A 661 -6.17 -16.79 29.88
N GLN A 662 -5.99 -17.90 29.15
CA GLN A 662 -6.77 -18.20 27.96
C GLN A 662 -8.22 -18.58 28.32
N ILE A 663 -8.41 -19.32 29.41
CA ILE A 663 -9.74 -19.67 29.93
C ILE A 663 -10.50 -18.41 30.32
N ASN A 664 -9.89 -17.51 31.11
CA ASN A 664 -10.51 -16.24 31.52
C ASN A 664 -10.86 -15.37 30.30
N LYS A 665 -9.99 -15.34 29.29
CA LYS A 665 -10.29 -14.64 28.04
C LYS A 665 -11.48 -15.25 27.32
N GLN A 666 -11.57 -16.59 27.23
CA GLN A 666 -12.69 -17.27 26.57
C GLN A 666 -14.02 -17.09 27.31
N ILE A 667 -14.00 -17.10 28.65
CA ILE A 667 -15.18 -16.78 29.46
C ILE A 667 -15.62 -15.35 29.17
N LYS A 668 -14.68 -14.40 29.22
CA LYS A 668 -14.96 -13.00 28.89
C LYS A 668 -15.51 -12.86 27.46
N ASP A 669 -14.95 -13.55 26.47
CA ASP A 669 -15.43 -13.53 25.08
C ASP A 669 -16.85 -14.09 24.94
N ILE A 670 -17.26 -15.03 25.78
CA ILE A 670 -18.63 -15.56 25.82
C ILE A 670 -19.58 -14.55 26.48
N GLU A 671 -19.15 -13.95 27.58
CA GLU A 671 -19.89 -12.94 28.35
C GLU A 671 -20.08 -11.63 27.56
N THR A 672 -18.98 -11.04 27.08
CA THR A 672 -18.96 -9.78 26.32
C THR A 672 -19.32 -9.97 24.85
N GLY A 673 -19.18 -11.19 24.32
CA GLY A 673 -19.40 -11.52 22.92
C GLY A 673 -18.14 -11.34 22.06
N ASN A 674 -17.88 -12.33 21.22
CA ASN A 674 -16.94 -12.23 20.11
C ASN A 674 -17.66 -11.54 18.92
N PRO A 675 -17.00 -10.68 18.12
CA PRO A 675 -17.58 -10.11 16.89
C PRO A 675 -18.18 -11.13 15.89
N ASP A 676 -17.77 -12.40 15.97
CA ASP A 676 -18.32 -13.51 15.17
C ASP A 676 -19.36 -14.38 15.91
N LEU A 677 -19.62 -14.10 17.19
CA LEU A 677 -20.62 -14.80 18.00
C LEU A 677 -21.65 -13.81 18.57
N PRO A 678 -22.75 -13.55 17.83
CA PRO A 678 -23.91 -12.90 18.42
C PRO A 678 -24.46 -13.72 19.60
N PRO A 679 -25.25 -13.10 20.50
CA PRO A 679 -25.64 -13.66 21.80
C PRO A 679 -26.20 -15.06 21.67
N LEU A 680 -25.47 -16.03 22.22
CA LEU A 680 -25.95 -17.37 22.50
C LEU A 680 -26.20 -17.45 24.01
N MET A 681 -27.20 -18.22 24.45
CA MET A 681 -27.52 -18.34 25.88
C MET A 681 -26.26 -18.75 26.67
N ALA A 682 -25.93 -18.03 27.75
CA ALA A 682 -24.75 -18.37 28.56
C ALA A 682 -24.89 -19.80 29.12
N PRO A 683 -23.85 -20.64 29.03
CA PRO A 683 -23.91 -22.02 29.51
C PRO A 683 -23.67 -22.04 31.04
N ALA A 684 -24.66 -21.56 31.79
CA ALA A 684 -24.55 -21.22 33.19
C ALA A 684 -24.13 -22.41 34.07
N GLN A 685 -24.66 -23.61 33.82
CA GLN A 685 -24.35 -24.79 34.63
C GLN A 685 -22.89 -25.23 34.42
N SER A 686 -22.39 -25.14 33.19
CA SER A 686 -21.02 -25.47 32.84
C SER A 686 -20.03 -24.43 33.37
N LEU A 687 -20.37 -23.15 33.39
CA LEU A 687 -19.54 -22.08 33.98
C LEU A 687 -19.43 -22.24 35.49
N GLU A 688 -20.53 -22.59 36.16
CA GLU A 688 -20.51 -22.91 37.59
C GLU A 688 -19.64 -24.14 37.87
N LEU A 689 -19.85 -25.22 37.10
CA LEU A 689 -19.06 -26.44 37.20
C LEU A 689 -17.56 -26.18 36.93
N LEU A 690 -17.24 -25.34 35.95
CA LEU A 690 -15.87 -24.93 35.66
C LEU A 690 -15.23 -24.26 36.89
N GLY A 691 -15.94 -23.33 37.55
CA GLY A 691 -15.49 -22.71 38.79
C GLY A 691 -15.20 -23.72 39.90
N GLN A 692 -16.07 -24.73 40.06
CA GLN A 692 -15.87 -25.83 41.03
C GLN A 692 -14.65 -26.69 40.68
N VAL A 693 -14.45 -27.03 39.40
CA VAL A 693 -13.31 -27.85 38.95
C VAL A 693 -12.00 -27.08 39.08
N VAL A 694 -11.97 -25.78 38.78
CA VAL A 694 -10.79 -24.93 38.99
C VAL A 694 -10.42 -24.87 40.47
N ARG A 695 -11.39 -24.64 41.37
CA ARG A 695 -11.14 -24.61 42.83
C ARG A 695 -10.60 -25.94 43.36
N THR A 696 -11.22 -27.06 42.97
CA THR A 696 -10.79 -28.41 43.39
C THR A 696 -9.46 -28.84 42.78
N GLY A 697 -9.11 -28.34 41.58
CA GLY A 697 -7.79 -28.53 40.97
C GLY A 697 -6.67 -27.74 41.66
N ILE A 698 -6.95 -26.50 42.09
CA ILE A 698 -6.04 -25.66 42.87
C ILE A 698 -5.84 -26.21 44.28
N ASP A 699 -6.90 -26.75 44.92
CA ASP A 699 -6.79 -27.37 46.24
C ASP A 699 -5.96 -28.66 46.23
N ARG A 700 -5.90 -29.38 45.10
CA ARG A 700 -4.96 -30.51 44.91
C ARG A 700 -3.51 -30.06 44.72
N GLN A 701 -3.24 -28.84 44.27
CA GLN A 701 -1.87 -28.28 44.18
C GLN A 701 -1.38 -27.68 45.51
N LYS A 702 -2.26 -27.43 46.48
CA LYS A 702 -1.89 -26.90 47.81
C LYS A 702 -1.55 -27.97 48.86
N GLY A 703 -1.50 -29.24 48.49
CA GLY A 703 -1.14 -30.33 49.41
C GLY A 703 -0.17 -31.33 48.77
N ILE A 704 1.13 -31.04 48.90
CA ILE A 704 2.34 -31.92 48.92
C ILE A 704 3.53 -31.16 48.26
N PRO A 705 4.71 -31.06 48.93
CA PRO A 705 5.85 -30.28 48.47
C PRO A 705 6.79 -31.03 47.50
N CYS A 706 7.64 -30.24 46.80
CA CYS A 706 8.89 -30.55 46.07
C CYS A 706 8.89 -30.44 44.51
N ILE A 707 9.17 -29.21 44.02
CA ILE A 707 10.34 -28.72 43.21
C ILE A 707 11.01 -29.70 42.21
N PRO A 708 11.52 -29.26 41.02
CA PRO A 708 11.62 -27.89 40.47
C PRO A 708 10.66 -27.56 39.32
#